data_AF-A0A8S4B4E7-F1
#
_entry.id   AF-A0A8S4B4E7-F1
#
_cell.length_a   1.000
_cell.length_b   1.000
_cell.length_c   1.000
_cell.angle_alpha   90.00
_cell.angle_beta   90.00
_cell.angle_gamma   90.00
#
_symmetry.space_group_name_H-M   'P 1'
#
loop_
_entity.id
_entity.type
_entity.pdbx_description
1 polymer ?
#
loop_
_entity_poly.entity_id
_entity_poly.type
_entity_poly.pdbx_seq_one_letter_code
_entity_poly.pdbx_strand_id
1 'polypeptide(L)'
;MPHVSPAPIREALGQAQWMRWDEEGKDEMRSWGRREKESFAEGKREVKTNIPFLQNVLSNTQFLHSTVDTQFIDENPDLFNLKPTQNRAQKLLHYLGHVMVNGPTTPIPVKAKPSSIDPVIPPVTMGEPSVGFRDVLLRAGPEGFAKAVRAHQGLLLMDTTFRDAHQSLLATRVRTHDLKLISPFVSHNFTNLYSLENWGGATFDVAMRFLSECPWKRLQELRALIPNVPFQMLLRGANAVGYTNYPDNAVFKFCEVAKENGMDIFRVFDSLNYLPNMLLGMEAAGAAGGVVEAAISYTGDVSDPMRQKYSLDYYVKLADELVKAGTHILCIKDMAGLLKPEASKLLIGALRDRFPDMPIHVHTHDTAGAGVAAMLACAEAGADVVDVAVDSMAGMTSQPSMGAIVACTKGTKLDTGIALEKVFDYSEYWEVTRGLYAPFDCTATMKSGNADVYENEIPGGQYTNLHFQAHSMGLGNKFKEVKKAYVEANKLLGDLIKVTPSSKIVGDLAQFMVQNNLTRAEVEERADELSFPLSVVEFLQGYIGIPHGGFPEPFRSKVLKSLARIEGRPGASLPPMDFKALEEGLRASHGDEITPEDVMSAAMYPKVFQEFKEFTANFGPVDCLNTRLFLDGPKIAEEFEVELERGKTLHIKALALGDLNKAGQREVFFELNGQLRSVLVKDTVAMKEMKFHPKAQKSIKGQVGAPMPGKVLEVKVEAGSKVEKGQPLCVLSAMKMETVVNSPVAGTVKAVHVTADTSLEGDDLILEIEE
;
A
#
# COMPACT_ATOMS: atom_id res chain seq x y z
N MET A 1 -40.52 9.24 12.01
CA MET A 1 -40.15 9.58 13.39
C MET A 1 -41.16 8.92 14.31
N PRO A 2 -40.79 8.01 15.22
CA PRO A 2 -41.71 7.61 16.28
C PRO A 2 -41.70 8.69 17.37
N HIS A 3 -42.89 9.06 17.82
CA HIS A 3 -43.14 10.03 18.87
C HIS A 3 -42.43 9.62 20.17
N VAL A 4 -41.50 10.46 20.63
CA VAL A 4 -40.92 10.37 21.98
C VAL A 4 -41.77 11.25 22.90
N SER A 5 -42.33 10.64 23.96
CA SER A 5 -43.11 11.33 24.98
C SER A 5 -42.23 12.28 25.82
N PRO A 6 -42.61 13.55 26.03
CA PRO A 6 -41.83 14.54 26.78
C PRO A 6 -41.93 14.41 28.31
N ALA A 7 -42.46 13.29 28.82
CA ALA A 7 -42.81 13.14 30.24
C ALA A 7 -41.63 13.32 31.23
N PRO A 8 -40.39 12.81 30.99
CA PRO A 8 -39.31 12.96 31.97
C PRO A 8 -38.72 14.38 32.03
N ILE A 9 -38.84 15.15 30.94
CA ILE A 9 -38.28 16.51 30.82
C ILE A 9 -39.20 17.54 31.49
N ARG A 10 -40.52 17.32 31.44
CA ARG A 10 -41.49 18.17 32.13
C ARG A 10 -41.42 18.05 33.65
N GLU A 11 -41.01 16.91 34.19
CA GLU A 11 -40.84 16.74 35.63
C GLU A 11 -39.61 17.47 36.17
N ALA A 12 -38.51 17.49 35.40
CA ALA A 12 -37.31 18.25 35.73
C ALA A 12 -37.49 19.77 35.56
N LEU A 13 -38.25 20.22 34.54
CA LEU A 13 -38.49 21.65 34.28
C LEU A 13 -39.69 22.22 35.07
N GLY A 14 -40.61 21.37 35.55
CA GLY A 14 -41.80 21.78 36.29
C GLY A 14 -41.53 22.35 37.67
N GLN A 15 -40.32 22.14 38.22
CA GLN A 15 -39.89 22.76 39.49
C GLN A 15 -39.09 24.06 39.29
N ALA A 16 -38.80 24.46 38.05
CA ALA A 16 -38.02 25.65 37.74
C ALA A 16 -38.86 26.94 37.63
N GLN A 17 -39.88 27.10 38.47
CA GLN A 17 -40.52 28.41 38.67
C GLN A 17 -39.73 29.18 39.73
N TRP A 18 -38.89 30.11 39.26
CA TRP A 18 -38.21 31.16 40.05
C TRP A 18 -37.31 30.66 41.19
N MET A 19 -36.14 30.09 40.84
CA MET A 19 -35.01 30.05 41.78
C MET A 19 -33.76 30.65 41.13
N ARG A 20 -33.26 31.75 41.71
CA ARG A 20 -31.84 32.09 41.60
C ARG A 20 -31.11 31.05 42.46
N TRP A 21 -30.40 30.14 41.81
CA TRP A 21 -29.48 29.23 42.47
C TRP A 21 -28.36 30.07 43.11
N ASP A 22 -28.09 29.83 44.39
CA ASP A 22 -26.90 30.32 45.09
C ASP A 22 -25.63 29.65 44.51
N GLU A 23 -24.43 30.00 45.01
CA GLU A 23 -23.19 29.39 44.49
C GLU A 23 -23.13 27.87 44.73
N GLU A 24 -23.72 27.36 45.82
CA GLU A 24 -23.82 25.91 46.09
C GLU A 24 -24.67 25.19 45.05
N GLY A 25 -25.82 25.76 44.67
CA GLY A 25 -26.68 25.22 43.62
C GLY A 25 -26.03 25.16 42.24
N LYS A 26 -25.17 26.13 41.91
CA LYS A 26 -24.39 26.14 40.66
C LYS A 26 -23.28 25.09 40.67
N ASP A 27 -22.64 24.86 41.81
CA ASP A 27 -21.61 23.84 41.96
C ASP A 27 -22.19 22.41 41.96
N GLU A 28 -23.38 22.20 42.54
CA GLU A 28 -24.12 20.94 42.41
C GLU A 28 -24.51 20.64 40.96
N MET A 29 -24.99 21.63 40.22
CA MET A 29 -25.35 21.46 38.82
C MET A 29 -24.13 21.16 37.92
N ARG A 30 -22.98 21.77 38.22
CA ARG A 30 -21.68 21.45 37.57
C ARG A 30 -21.14 20.06 37.95
N SER A 31 -21.34 19.64 39.20
CA SER A 31 -20.99 18.31 39.69
C SER A 31 -21.87 17.23 39.04
N TRP A 32 -23.18 17.46 39.02
CA TRP A 32 -24.16 16.59 38.36
C TRP A 32 -23.90 16.49 36.86
N GLY A 33 -23.68 17.62 36.18
CA GLY A 33 -23.34 17.62 34.75
C GLY A 33 -22.04 16.86 34.43
N ARG A 34 -21.04 16.89 35.32
CA ARG A 34 -19.81 16.07 35.18
C ARG A 34 -20.09 14.58 35.37
N ARG A 35 -20.79 14.20 36.44
CA ARG A 35 -21.12 12.81 36.78
C ARG A 35 -22.02 12.15 35.74
N GLU A 36 -23.03 12.86 35.24
CA GLU A 36 -23.91 12.37 34.18
C GLU A 36 -23.14 12.23 32.86
N LYS A 37 -22.24 13.17 32.53
CA LYS A 37 -21.40 13.09 31.34
C LYS A 37 -20.50 11.85 31.35
N GLU A 38 -20.00 11.45 32.52
CA GLU A 38 -19.27 10.19 32.73
C GLU A 38 -20.19 8.97 32.57
N SER A 39 -21.37 8.95 33.21
CA SER A 39 -22.35 7.85 33.10
C SER A 39 -22.85 7.64 31.65
N PHE A 40 -23.09 8.73 30.93
CA PHE A 40 -23.50 8.69 29.53
C PHE A 40 -22.41 8.19 28.58
N ALA A 41 -21.12 8.31 28.94
CA ALA A 41 -20.03 7.73 28.17
C ALA A 41 -20.01 6.17 28.25
N GLU A 42 -20.63 5.59 29.28
CA GLU A 42 -20.66 4.16 29.57
C GLU A 42 -21.92 3.43 29.04
N GLY A 43 -22.90 4.16 28.50
CA GLY A 43 -24.20 3.63 28.05
C GLY A 43 -24.14 2.62 26.88
N LYS A 44 -25.04 1.62 26.91
CA LYS A 44 -25.17 0.54 25.90
C LYS A 44 -25.47 1.08 24.49
N ARG A 45 -24.81 0.51 23.48
CA ARG A 45 -24.64 1.06 22.11
C ARG A 45 -25.53 0.45 21.01
N GLU A 46 -26.59 -0.29 21.35
CA GLU A 46 -27.41 -1.01 20.35
C GLU A 46 -28.59 -0.19 19.79
N VAL A 47 -28.91 0.98 20.37
CA VAL A 47 -30.00 1.86 19.89
C VAL A 47 -29.46 3.29 19.79
N LYS A 48 -29.90 4.07 18.79
CA LYS A 48 -29.62 5.51 18.74
C LYS A 48 -30.19 6.17 20.00
N THR A 49 -29.35 6.81 20.79
CA THR A 49 -29.75 7.51 22.02
C THR A 49 -29.68 9.02 21.84
N ASN A 50 -30.35 9.77 22.73
CA ASN A 50 -30.22 11.23 22.84
C ASN A 50 -28.96 11.65 23.62
N ILE A 51 -28.07 10.72 23.97
CA ILE A 51 -26.88 10.98 24.78
C ILE A 51 -25.99 12.08 24.19
N PRO A 52 -25.62 12.07 22.89
CA PRO A 52 -24.76 13.12 22.33
C PRO A 52 -25.40 14.52 22.44
N PHE A 53 -26.72 14.60 22.31
CA PHE A 53 -27.46 15.84 22.51
C PHE A 53 -27.41 16.30 23.97
N LEU A 54 -27.62 15.38 24.92
CA LEU A 54 -27.49 15.68 26.35
C LEU A 54 -26.06 16.12 26.72
N GLN A 55 -25.03 15.51 26.13
CA GLN A 55 -23.64 15.93 26.34
C GLN A 55 -23.38 17.36 25.83
N ASN A 56 -23.96 17.74 24.70
CA ASN A 56 -23.90 19.12 24.21
C ASN A 56 -24.62 20.09 25.15
N VAL A 57 -25.80 19.72 25.66
CA VAL A 57 -26.55 20.51 26.67
C VAL A 57 -25.72 20.69 27.95
N LEU A 58 -25.19 19.60 28.50
CA LEU A 58 -24.37 19.60 29.72
C LEU A 58 -23.02 20.32 29.56
N SER A 59 -22.59 20.58 28.32
CA SER A 59 -21.37 21.31 28.01
C SER A 59 -21.62 22.77 27.60
N ASN A 60 -22.88 23.18 27.41
CA ASN A 60 -23.24 24.53 27.02
C ASN A 60 -23.09 25.49 28.21
N THR A 61 -22.47 26.64 27.97
CA THR A 61 -22.18 27.64 28.99
C THR A 61 -23.46 28.21 29.63
N GLN A 62 -24.52 28.47 28.85
CA GLN A 62 -25.79 28.95 29.40
C GLN A 62 -26.41 27.93 30.36
N PHE A 63 -26.34 26.64 30.01
CA PHE A 63 -26.81 25.54 30.87
C PHE A 63 -25.98 25.44 32.16
N LEU A 64 -24.64 25.46 32.05
CA LEU A 64 -23.73 25.37 33.22
C LEU A 64 -23.81 26.57 34.17
N HIS A 65 -24.29 27.72 33.70
CA HIS A 65 -24.51 28.92 34.51
C HIS A 65 -25.97 29.10 34.94
N SER A 66 -26.83 28.13 34.63
CA SER A 66 -28.26 28.15 34.94
C SER A 66 -29.00 29.36 34.36
N THR A 67 -28.53 29.90 33.23
CA THR A 67 -29.13 31.03 32.50
C THR A 67 -29.90 30.51 31.29
N VAL A 68 -30.84 29.60 31.52
CA VAL A 68 -31.65 28.95 30.48
C VAL A 68 -33.13 29.21 30.72
N ASP A 69 -33.90 29.31 29.63
CA ASP A 69 -35.36 29.37 29.67
C ASP A 69 -35.96 28.32 28.73
N THR A 70 -37.26 28.41 28.45
CA THR A 70 -37.96 27.45 27.59
C THR A 70 -37.55 27.52 26.12
N GLN A 71 -36.87 28.58 25.68
CA GLN A 71 -36.39 28.77 24.31
C GLN A 71 -34.93 28.35 24.13
N PHE A 72 -34.21 28.04 25.22
CA PHE A 72 -32.79 27.65 25.22
C PHE A 72 -32.40 26.66 24.11
N ILE A 73 -33.17 25.58 23.90
CA ILE A 73 -32.85 24.57 22.89
C ILE A 73 -33.00 25.14 21.47
N ASP A 74 -34.03 25.95 21.24
CA ASP A 74 -34.32 26.54 19.93
C ASP A 74 -33.33 27.67 19.57
N GLU A 75 -32.83 28.39 20.58
CA GLU A 75 -31.85 29.49 20.43
C GLU A 75 -30.39 29.02 20.33
N ASN A 76 -30.12 27.74 20.64
CA ASN A 76 -28.79 27.15 20.58
C ASN A 76 -28.75 26.00 19.54
N PRO A 77 -28.82 26.29 18.22
CA PRO A 77 -28.84 25.27 17.18
C PRO A 77 -27.59 24.38 17.18
N ASP A 78 -26.47 24.87 17.72
CA ASP A 78 -25.22 24.12 17.89
C ASP A 78 -25.37 22.88 18.79
N LEU A 79 -26.40 22.82 19.65
CA LEU A 79 -26.71 21.62 20.45
C LEU A 79 -27.02 20.40 19.57
N PHE A 80 -27.50 20.63 18.35
CA PHE A 80 -27.79 19.60 17.35
C PHE A 80 -26.59 19.25 16.47
N ASN A 81 -25.45 19.91 16.66
CA ASN A 81 -24.18 19.50 16.06
C ASN A 81 -23.61 18.30 16.84
N LEU A 82 -24.18 17.12 16.58
CA LEU A 82 -23.83 15.89 17.27
C LEU A 82 -22.52 15.35 16.70
N LYS A 83 -21.45 15.41 17.49
CA LYS A 83 -20.19 14.76 17.10
C LYS A 83 -20.39 13.24 17.04
N PRO A 84 -20.08 12.58 15.92
CA PRO A 84 -20.15 11.12 15.84
C PRO A 84 -19.22 10.51 16.88
N THR A 85 -19.72 9.60 17.72
CA THR A 85 -18.86 8.82 18.61
C THR A 85 -17.98 7.89 17.77
N GLN A 86 -16.67 7.96 17.94
CA GLN A 86 -15.73 7.10 17.21
C GLN A 86 -15.88 5.64 17.66
N ASN A 87 -16.44 4.80 16.78
CA ASN A 87 -16.68 3.38 17.09
C ASN A 87 -15.49 2.47 16.73
N ARG A 88 -14.27 2.87 17.11
CA ARG A 88 -13.01 2.19 16.74
C ARG A 88 -12.99 0.71 17.17
N ALA A 89 -13.42 0.42 18.40
CA ALA A 89 -13.45 -0.94 18.92
C ALA A 89 -14.41 -1.86 18.12
N GLN A 90 -15.62 -1.41 17.78
CA GLN A 90 -16.56 -2.22 16.99
C GLN A 90 -16.03 -2.47 15.58
N LYS A 91 -15.37 -1.47 14.96
CA LYS A 91 -14.75 -1.64 13.63
C LYS A 91 -13.65 -2.68 13.65
N LEU A 92 -12.82 -2.69 14.70
CA LEU A 92 -11.82 -3.73 14.92
C LEU A 92 -12.43 -5.12 15.11
N LEU A 93 -13.46 -5.24 15.96
CA LEU A 93 -14.17 -6.51 16.12
C LEU A 93 -14.80 -6.99 14.80
N HIS A 94 -15.33 -6.07 14.01
CA HIS A 94 -15.87 -6.36 12.69
C HIS A 94 -14.79 -6.86 11.73
N TYR A 95 -13.60 -6.27 11.75
CA TYR A 95 -12.46 -6.73 10.96
C TYR A 95 -11.99 -8.12 11.40
N LEU A 96 -11.76 -8.33 12.70
CA LEU A 96 -11.34 -9.63 13.23
C LEU A 96 -12.38 -10.72 12.92
N GLY A 97 -13.66 -10.41 13.07
CA GLY A 97 -14.75 -11.31 12.67
C GLY A 97 -14.76 -11.59 11.16
N HIS A 98 -14.49 -10.58 10.33
CA HIS A 98 -14.34 -10.75 8.88
C HIS A 98 -13.22 -11.73 8.55
N VAL A 99 -12.05 -11.58 9.17
CA VAL A 99 -10.90 -12.47 8.94
C VAL A 99 -11.20 -13.90 9.42
N MET A 100 -11.89 -14.06 10.55
CA MET A 100 -12.30 -15.39 11.04
C MET A 100 -13.26 -16.11 10.09
N VAL A 101 -14.15 -15.38 9.39
CA VAL A 101 -15.15 -15.97 8.48
C VAL A 101 -14.61 -16.15 7.07
N ASN A 102 -13.95 -15.13 6.52
CA ASN A 102 -13.58 -15.05 5.10
C ASN A 102 -12.09 -15.26 4.84
N GLY A 103 -11.26 -15.30 5.89
CA GLY A 103 -9.81 -15.24 5.77
C GLY A 103 -9.28 -13.81 5.58
N PRO A 104 -7.97 -13.66 5.36
CA PRO A 104 -7.32 -12.36 5.24
C PRO A 104 -7.86 -11.54 4.08
N THR A 105 -7.96 -10.22 4.31
CA THR A 105 -8.29 -9.26 3.25
C THR A 105 -7.13 -9.04 2.28
N THR A 106 -5.90 -9.28 2.73
CA THR A 106 -4.70 -9.21 1.89
C THR A 106 -4.55 -10.49 1.06
N PRO A 107 -4.41 -10.40 -0.29
CA PRO A 107 -4.25 -11.58 -1.12
C PRO A 107 -2.99 -12.38 -0.77
N ILE A 108 -3.16 -13.66 -0.42
CA ILE A 108 -2.06 -14.57 -0.07
C ILE A 108 -1.58 -15.35 -1.31
N PRO A 109 -0.32 -15.19 -1.75
CA PRO A 109 0.21 -15.87 -2.93
C PRO A 109 0.61 -17.33 -2.69
N VAL A 110 0.97 -17.71 -1.44
CA VAL A 110 1.45 -19.06 -1.13
C VAL A 110 0.72 -19.69 0.05
N LYS A 111 0.57 -21.02 0.03
CA LYS A 111 -0.15 -21.78 1.08
C LYS A 111 0.67 -21.97 2.36
N ALA A 112 1.31 -20.91 2.84
CA ALA A 112 1.97 -20.87 4.14
C ALA A 112 1.11 -20.07 5.12
N LYS A 113 1.27 -20.31 6.42
CA LYS A 113 0.59 -19.56 7.48
C LYS A 113 1.58 -18.67 8.23
N PRO A 114 1.14 -17.51 8.75
CA PRO A 114 1.95 -16.73 9.68
C PRO A 114 2.43 -17.57 10.86
N SER A 115 3.64 -17.31 11.33
CA SER A 115 4.15 -17.86 12.60
C SER A 115 3.21 -17.51 13.76
N SER A 116 3.10 -18.43 14.73
CA SER A 116 2.41 -18.18 16.01
C SER A 116 3.34 -17.67 17.11
N ILE A 117 4.61 -17.45 16.78
CA ILE A 117 5.63 -16.98 17.73
C ILE A 117 5.77 -15.48 17.54
N ASP A 118 5.56 -14.73 18.62
CA ASP A 118 5.79 -13.29 18.62
C ASP A 118 7.30 -13.00 18.69
N PRO A 119 7.79 -11.98 17.96
CA PRO A 119 9.21 -11.64 17.95
C PRO A 119 9.64 -11.04 19.29
N VAL A 120 10.83 -11.44 19.75
CA VAL A 120 11.44 -10.88 20.95
C VAL A 120 12.10 -9.56 20.59
N ILE A 121 11.67 -8.49 21.25
CA ILE A 121 12.25 -7.15 21.04
C ILE A 121 13.56 -7.06 21.84
N PRO A 122 14.71 -6.80 21.20
CA PRO A 122 15.97 -6.67 21.91
C PRO A 122 15.96 -5.45 22.85
N PRO A 123 16.60 -5.54 24.02
CA PRO A 123 16.58 -4.47 25.02
C PRO A 123 17.31 -3.23 24.51
N VAL A 124 16.80 -2.06 24.90
CA VAL A 124 17.38 -0.76 24.57
C VAL A 124 17.69 0.01 25.85
N THR A 125 18.83 0.69 25.88
CA THR A 125 19.21 1.55 27.00
C THR A 125 18.21 2.69 27.15
N MET A 126 17.76 2.98 28.37
CA MET A 126 16.89 4.14 28.62
C MET A 126 17.61 5.45 28.30
N GLY A 127 16.90 6.39 27.68
CA GLY A 127 17.38 7.71 27.34
C GLY A 127 17.25 7.99 25.84
N GLU A 128 17.78 9.13 25.41
CA GLU A 128 17.85 9.48 23.99
C GLU A 128 19.01 8.72 23.30
N PRO A 129 18.87 8.37 22.01
CA PRO A 129 19.96 7.78 21.24
C PRO A 129 21.13 8.77 21.08
N SER A 130 22.33 8.26 20.82
CA SER A 130 23.48 9.14 20.55
C SER A 130 23.31 9.88 19.22
N VAL A 131 24.01 11.00 19.08
CA VAL A 131 24.05 11.77 17.82
C VAL A 131 24.48 10.88 16.65
N GLY A 132 23.87 11.10 15.49
CA GLY A 132 24.12 10.38 14.25
C GLY A 132 24.29 11.31 13.06
N PHE A 133 24.31 10.73 11.86
CA PHE A 133 24.51 11.48 10.62
C PHE A 133 23.36 12.48 10.31
N ARG A 134 22.17 12.29 10.88
CA ARG A 134 21.06 13.24 10.72
C ARG A 134 21.33 14.55 11.42
N ASP A 135 22.01 14.53 12.56
CA ASP A 135 22.39 15.76 13.27
C ASP A 135 23.33 16.62 12.43
N VAL A 136 24.22 15.99 11.66
CA VAL A 136 25.09 16.69 10.70
C VAL A 136 24.25 17.34 9.59
N LEU A 137 23.31 16.60 9.03
CA LEU A 137 22.40 17.12 7.99
C LEU A 137 21.57 18.30 8.50
N LEU A 138 20.94 18.18 9.66
CA LEU A 138 20.11 19.24 10.23
C LEU A 138 20.92 20.51 10.55
N ARG A 139 22.18 20.35 10.97
CA ARG A 139 23.06 21.47 11.30
C ARG A 139 23.70 22.13 10.07
N ALA A 140 24.15 21.33 9.10
CA ALA A 140 25.04 21.79 8.02
C ALA A 140 24.41 21.74 6.63
N GLY A 141 23.16 21.29 6.51
CA GLY A 141 22.45 21.15 5.25
C GLY A 141 22.97 20.00 4.37
N PRO A 142 22.35 19.79 3.19
CA PRO A 142 22.70 18.70 2.27
C PRO A 142 24.17 18.67 1.83
N GLU A 143 24.77 19.81 1.51
CA GLU A 143 26.17 19.90 1.10
C GLU A 143 27.13 19.60 2.26
N GLY A 144 26.78 20.06 3.46
CA GLY A 144 27.53 19.74 4.67
C GLY A 144 27.49 18.26 5.01
N PHE A 145 26.33 17.62 4.83
CA PHE A 145 26.15 16.18 4.95
C PHE A 145 27.02 15.42 3.94
N ALA A 146 26.94 15.75 2.64
CA ALA A 146 27.74 15.10 1.60
C ALA A 146 29.26 15.21 1.88
N LYS A 147 29.74 16.37 2.32
CA LYS A 147 31.14 16.54 2.74
C LYS A 147 31.52 15.66 3.93
N ALA A 148 30.63 15.51 4.90
CA ALA A 148 30.87 14.65 6.06
C ALA A 148 30.92 13.16 5.67
N VAL A 149 30.06 12.73 4.74
CA VAL A 149 30.09 11.36 4.17
C VAL A 149 31.43 11.12 3.48
N ARG A 150 31.87 12.03 2.59
CA ARG A 150 33.14 11.87 1.88
C ARG A 150 34.37 11.85 2.81
N ALA A 151 34.32 12.61 3.90
CA ALA A 151 35.41 12.73 4.87
C ALA A 151 35.47 11.57 5.88
N HIS A 152 34.40 10.78 5.98
CA HIS A 152 34.34 9.63 6.89
C HIS A 152 35.47 8.64 6.61
N GLN A 153 36.06 8.09 7.68
CA GLN A 153 37.09 7.06 7.59
C GLN A 153 36.44 5.70 7.83
N GLY A 154 36.53 4.80 6.84
CA GLY A 154 35.85 3.52 6.86
C GLY A 154 34.71 3.47 5.83
N LEU A 155 34.02 2.33 5.78
CA LEU A 155 32.86 2.14 4.91
C LEU A 155 31.59 2.46 5.69
N LEU A 156 30.74 3.34 5.14
CA LEU A 156 29.40 3.57 5.68
C LEU A 156 28.42 2.57 5.09
N LEU A 157 27.40 2.21 5.87
CA LEU A 157 26.32 1.31 5.44
C LEU A 157 25.00 2.06 5.38
N MET A 158 24.20 1.77 4.35
CA MET A 158 22.76 2.07 4.34
C MET A 158 21.97 0.80 4.62
N ASP A 159 21.12 0.81 5.64
CA ASP A 159 20.21 -0.31 5.93
C ASP A 159 18.93 -0.22 5.07
N THR A 160 18.65 -1.26 4.28
CA THR A 160 17.45 -1.37 3.44
C THR A 160 16.37 -2.27 4.04
N THR A 161 16.57 -2.77 5.26
CA THR A 161 15.66 -3.72 5.92
C THR A 161 14.22 -3.18 6.00
N PHE A 162 14.05 -1.87 6.16
CA PHE A 162 12.74 -1.23 6.32
C PHE A 162 12.04 -0.92 4.98
N ARG A 163 12.70 -1.15 3.83
CA ARG A 163 12.15 -0.85 2.49
C ARG A 163 12.46 -1.94 1.46
N ASP A 164 13.67 -1.96 0.88
CA ASP A 164 13.95 -2.80 -0.30
C ASP A 164 14.06 -4.29 0.02
N ALA A 165 14.51 -4.63 1.23
CA ALA A 165 14.68 -6.01 1.63
C ALA A 165 13.34 -6.77 1.61
N HIS A 166 12.34 -6.24 2.32
CA HIS A 166 11.01 -6.85 2.34
C HIS A 166 10.22 -6.62 1.04
N GLN A 167 10.52 -5.56 0.28
CA GLN A 167 10.01 -5.41 -1.09
C GLN A 167 10.43 -6.59 -1.98
N SER A 168 11.66 -7.07 -1.81
CA SER A 168 12.24 -8.16 -2.60
C SER A 168 11.83 -9.55 -2.10
N LEU A 169 11.85 -9.75 -0.78
CA LEU A 169 11.63 -11.05 -0.15
C LEU A 169 10.17 -11.35 0.18
N LEU A 170 9.41 -10.34 0.60
CA LEU A 170 8.10 -10.48 1.25
C LEU A 170 7.00 -9.70 0.52
N ALA A 171 7.20 -9.42 -0.77
CA ALA A 171 6.28 -8.63 -1.61
C ALA A 171 5.87 -7.31 -0.95
N THR A 172 6.78 -6.65 -0.24
CA THR A 172 6.56 -5.35 0.43
C THR A 172 5.53 -5.40 1.57
N ARG A 173 5.26 -6.58 2.15
CA ARG A 173 4.15 -6.75 3.12
C ARG A 173 4.49 -6.42 4.57
N VAL A 174 5.73 -6.04 4.88
CA VAL A 174 6.10 -5.69 6.25
C VAL A 174 5.32 -4.45 6.72
N ARG A 175 4.61 -4.61 7.84
CA ARG A 175 3.68 -3.65 8.42
C ARG A 175 4.40 -2.65 9.31
N THR A 176 3.77 -1.49 9.49
CA THR A 176 4.27 -0.42 10.38
C THR A 176 4.45 -0.92 11.82
N HIS A 177 3.57 -1.82 12.28
CA HIS A 177 3.63 -2.43 13.60
C HIS A 177 5.01 -3.02 13.92
N ASP A 178 5.52 -3.93 13.07
CA ASP A 178 6.79 -4.63 13.33
C ASP A 178 7.98 -3.67 13.18
N LEU A 179 7.94 -2.77 12.19
CA LEU A 179 8.99 -1.74 12.02
C LEU A 179 9.16 -0.86 13.26
N LYS A 180 8.05 -0.50 13.91
CA LYS A 180 8.07 0.33 15.14
C LYS A 180 8.69 -0.38 16.32
N LEU A 181 8.42 -1.69 16.48
CA LEU A 181 8.91 -2.44 17.63
C LEU A 181 10.44 -2.47 17.69
N ILE A 182 11.10 -2.58 16.53
CA ILE A 182 12.56 -2.63 16.44
C ILE A 182 13.24 -1.26 16.26
N SER A 183 12.48 -0.21 15.93
CA SER A 183 13.01 1.13 15.64
C SER A 183 13.88 1.73 16.76
N PRO A 184 13.49 1.68 18.05
CA PRO A 184 14.35 2.17 19.13
C PRO A 184 15.70 1.45 19.19
N PHE A 185 15.73 0.14 18.93
CA PHE A 185 16.98 -0.62 18.91
C PHE A 185 17.91 -0.15 17.79
N VAL A 186 17.36 0.07 16.59
CA VAL A 186 18.10 0.62 15.45
C VAL A 186 18.68 1.99 15.79
N SER A 187 17.85 2.88 16.33
CA SER A 187 18.24 4.25 16.67
C SER A 187 19.38 4.32 17.69
N HIS A 188 19.44 3.39 18.66
CA HIS A 188 20.47 3.39 19.70
C HIS A 188 21.77 2.68 19.31
N ASN A 189 21.71 1.66 18.45
CA ASN A 189 22.86 0.79 18.19
C ASN A 189 23.50 1.00 16.81
N PHE A 190 22.82 1.67 15.89
CA PHE A 190 23.27 1.87 14.51
C PHE A 190 23.39 3.36 14.15
N THR A 191 23.93 4.14 15.08
CA THR A 191 23.99 5.62 15.00
C THR A 191 24.94 6.13 13.90
N ASN A 192 25.86 5.28 13.45
CA ASN A 192 26.81 5.51 12.37
C ASN A 192 26.32 5.04 10.99
N LEU A 193 25.06 4.60 10.85
CA LEU A 193 24.49 4.38 9.51
C LEU A 193 24.51 5.68 8.71
N TYR A 194 24.84 5.56 7.43
CA TYR A 194 24.69 6.64 6.46
C TYR A 194 23.23 7.10 6.40
N SER A 195 22.33 6.12 6.28
CA SER A 195 20.89 6.32 6.35
C SER A 195 20.16 4.99 6.57
N LEU A 196 18.86 5.09 6.87
CA LEU A 196 17.91 3.99 6.89
C LEU A 196 16.93 4.19 5.74
N GLU A 197 16.94 3.29 4.78
CA GLU A 197 15.97 3.32 3.69
C GLU A 197 14.65 2.70 4.17
N ASN A 198 13.62 3.53 4.31
CA ASN A 198 12.35 3.11 4.94
C ASN A 198 11.10 3.53 4.17
N TRP A 199 11.25 4.15 3.00
CA TRP A 199 10.13 4.76 2.28
C TRP A 199 10.33 4.84 0.76
N GLY A 200 9.27 5.19 0.03
CA GLY A 200 9.28 5.17 -1.43
C GLY A 200 9.27 3.75 -2.00
N GLY A 201 9.68 3.60 -3.26
CA GLY A 201 9.52 2.33 -3.97
C GLY A 201 8.05 1.87 -4.00
N ALA A 202 7.78 0.60 -3.71
CA ALA A 202 6.42 0.08 -3.65
C ALA A 202 5.71 0.30 -2.30
N THR A 203 6.44 0.73 -1.26
CA THR A 203 5.88 0.80 0.11
C THR A 203 4.69 1.74 0.22
N PHE A 204 4.68 2.85 -0.54
CA PHE A 204 3.61 3.84 -0.50
C PHE A 204 2.26 3.28 -0.96
N ASP A 205 2.23 2.60 -2.10
CA ASP A 205 1.00 2.01 -2.64
C ASP A 205 0.60 0.75 -1.86
N VAL A 206 1.56 -0.10 -1.50
CA VAL A 206 1.30 -1.35 -0.79
C VAL A 206 0.73 -1.12 0.61
N ALA A 207 1.23 -0.10 1.33
CA ALA A 207 0.71 0.28 2.64
C ALA A 207 -0.80 0.54 2.58
N MET A 208 -1.26 1.37 1.64
CA MET A 208 -2.69 1.67 1.49
C MET A 208 -3.47 0.50 0.90
N ARG A 209 -2.96 -0.11 -0.18
CA ARG A 209 -3.69 -1.09 -0.99
C ARG A 209 -3.87 -2.44 -0.30
N PHE A 210 -2.82 -2.91 0.38
CA PHE A 210 -2.75 -4.29 0.84
C PHE A 210 -2.61 -4.42 2.35
N LEU A 211 -2.01 -3.42 3.01
CA LEU A 211 -1.85 -3.41 4.47
C LEU A 211 -2.92 -2.56 5.16
N SER A 212 -3.69 -1.79 4.38
CA SER A 212 -4.73 -0.88 4.85
C SER A 212 -4.23 0.07 5.94
N GLU A 213 -3.02 0.59 5.78
CA GLU A 213 -2.38 1.55 6.69
C GLU A 213 -1.85 2.78 5.94
N CYS A 214 -1.75 3.91 6.63
CA CYS A 214 -1.30 5.16 6.02
C CYS A 214 0.24 5.18 5.94
N PRO A 215 0.85 5.30 4.75
CA PRO A 215 2.30 5.36 4.62
C PRO A 215 2.87 6.60 5.32
N TRP A 216 2.15 7.73 5.34
CA TRP A 216 2.61 8.97 5.98
C TRP A 216 2.70 8.81 7.49
N LYS A 217 1.70 8.18 8.10
CA LYS A 217 1.71 7.84 9.52
C LYS A 217 2.89 6.92 9.85
N ARG A 218 3.20 5.94 8.97
CA ARG A 218 4.42 5.12 9.11
C ARG A 218 5.67 6.01 9.14
N LEU A 219 5.83 6.94 8.20
CA LEU A 219 6.98 7.85 8.17
C LEU A 219 7.11 8.66 9.48
N GLN A 220 6.02 9.30 9.90
CA GLN A 220 5.96 10.14 11.10
C GLN A 220 6.29 9.34 12.38
N GLU A 221 5.70 8.15 12.53
CA GLU A 221 5.91 7.31 13.71
C GLU A 221 7.34 6.75 13.76
N LEU A 222 7.89 6.28 12.64
CA LEU A 222 9.28 5.85 12.58
C LEU A 222 10.24 7.02 12.84
N ARG A 223 9.91 8.21 12.33
CA ARG A 223 10.75 9.41 12.52
C ARG A 223 10.84 9.83 13.98
N ALA A 224 9.74 9.69 14.72
CA ALA A 224 9.71 9.95 16.15
C ALA A 224 10.54 8.92 16.94
N LEU A 225 10.54 7.66 16.52
CA LEU A 225 11.28 6.57 17.18
C LEU A 225 12.76 6.50 16.82
N ILE A 226 13.14 7.06 15.68
CA ILE A 226 14.52 7.13 15.20
C ILE A 226 14.80 8.60 14.90
N PRO A 227 15.28 9.43 15.81
CA PRO A 227 15.51 10.85 15.54
C PRO A 227 16.90 11.17 14.92
N ASN A 228 17.86 10.25 14.99
CA ASN A 228 19.30 10.51 14.78
C ASN A 228 19.90 9.94 13.47
N VAL A 229 19.23 8.99 12.80
CA VAL A 229 19.68 8.39 11.53
C VAL A 229 18.94 9.02 10.35
N PRO A 230 19.58 9.46 9.26
CA PRO A 230 18.88 10.02 8.11
C PRO A 230 17.88 9.02 7.51
N PHE A 231 16.69 9.48 7.15
CA PHE A 231 15.73 8.65 6.42
C PHE A 231 15.91 8.81 4.92
N GLN A 232 15.95 7.70 4.21
CA GLN A 232 16.10 7.67 2.76
C GLN A 232 14.90 7.04 2.08
N MET A 233 14.52 7.61 0.94
CA MET A 233 13.52 7.04 0.05
C MET A 233 14.03 6.85 -1.38
N LEU A 234 13.43 5.88 -2.06
CA LEU A 234 13.58 5.71 -3.51
C LEU A 234 12.48 6.50 -4.25
N LEU A 235 12.90 7.47 -5.07
CA LEU A 235 12.02 8.37 -5.83
C LEU A 235 12.22 8.20 -7.34
N ARG A 236 11.13 7.97 -8.08
CA ARG A 236 11.14 8.01 -9.55
C ARG A 236 11.06 9.47 -10.01
N GLY A 237 12.03 9.94 -10.78
CA GLY A 237 12.21 11.37 -11.05
C GLY A 237 10.95 12.10 -11.54
N ALA A 238 10.28 11.56 -12.57
CA ALA A 238 9.07 12.19 -13.13
C ALA A 238 7.74 11.70 -12.50
N ASN A 239 7.80 10.69 -11.63
CA ASN A 239 6.60 9.97 -11.16
C ASN A 239 6.46 9.95 -9.63
N ALA A 240 7.43 10.50 -8.91
CA ALA A 240 7.58 10.36 -7.47
C ALA A 240 7.50 8.89 -7.01
N VAL A 241 6.36 8.48 -6.45
CA VAL A 241 6.08 7.09 -6.02
C VAL A 241 5.08 6.37 -6.93
N GLY A 242 4.49 7.07 -7.89
CA GLY A 242 3.40 6.59 -8.74
C GLY A 242 3.80 5.72 -9.94
N TYR A 243 2.78 5.21 -10.64
CA TYR A 243 2.93 4.34 -11.83
C TYR A 243 2.61 5.05 -13.16
N THR A 244 2.19 6.32 -13.13
CA THR A 244 1.91 7.14 -14.32
C THR A 244 2.67 8.46 -14.23
N ASN A 245 2.63 9.29 -15.26
CA ASN A 245 3.18 10.64 -15.21
C ASN A 245 2.25 11.60 -14.52
N TYR A 246 2.85 12.55 -13.84
CA TYR A 246 2.15 13.63 -13.17
C TYR A 246 2.64 14.96 -13.74
N PRO A 247 1.81 16.02 -13.68
CA PRO A 247 2.30 17.36 -13.90
C PRO A 247 3.37 17.71 -12.86
N ASP A 248 4.32 18.56 -13.24
CA ASP A 248 5.52 18.87 -12.46
C ASP A 248 5.19 19.27 -11.03
N ASN A 249 4.18 20.13 -10.87
CA ASN A 249 3.78 20.64 -9.56
C ASN A 249 3.37 19.53 -8.56
N ALA A 250 2.92 18.36 -9.04
CA ALA A 250 2.63 17.20 -8.19
C ALA A 250 3.90 16.52 -7.69
N VAL A 251 4.97 16.46 -8.49
CA VAL A 251 6.26 15.91 -8.05
C VAL A 251 6.92 16.85 -7.03
N PHE A 252 6.89 18.16 -7.28
CA PHE A 252 7.37 19.17 -6.33
C PHE A 252 6.61 19.11 -5.00
N LYS A 253 5.27 19.13 -5.06
CA LYS A 253 4.45 19.09 -3.84
C LYS A 253 4.63 17.79 -3.06
N PHE A 254 4.83 16.66 -3.74
CA PHE A 254 5.14 15.40 -3.08
C PHE A 254 6.45 15.47 -2.30
N CYS A 255 7.52 16.00 -2.90
CA CYS A 255 8.82 16.09 -2.24
C CYS A 255 8.78 17.06 -1.04
N GLU A 256 8.06 18.18 -1.18
CA GLU A 256 7.81 19.13 -0.08
C GLU A 256 7.13 18.44 1.11
N VAL A 257 5.98 17.79 0.89
CA VAL A 257 5.24 17.10 1.97
C VAL A 257 6.05 15.94 2.55
N ALA A 258 6.81 15.20 1.73
CA ALA A 258 7.73 14.16 2.23
C ALA A 258 8.82 14.72 3.15
N LYS A 259 9.41 15.86 2.79
CA LYS A 259 10.45 16.51 3.59
C LYS A 259 9.88 17.04 4.91
N GLU A 260 8.71 17.69 4.87
CA GLU A 260 8.00 18.17 6.07
C GLU A 260 7.69 17.04 7.06
N ASN A 261 7.43 15.83 6.55
CA ASN A 261 7.15 14.65 7.34
C ASN A 261 8.40 13.88 7.82
N GLY A 262 9.61 14.39 7.53
CA GLY A 262 10.86 13.87 8.09
C GLY A 262 11.67 12.96 7.17
N MET A 263 11.37 12.96 5.86
CA MET A 263 12.26 12.39 4.86
C MET A 263 13.52 13.24 4.70
N ASP A 264 14.71 12.62 4.60
CA ASP A 264 15.97 13.37 4.57
C ASP A 264 16.67 13.27 3.21
N ILE A 265 16.75 12.06 2.65
CA ILE A 265 17.50 11.75 1.43
C ILE A 265 16.57 11.20 0.36
N PHE A 266 16.63 11.78 -0.83
CA PHE A 266 15.87 11.37 -2.00
C PHE A 266 16.82 10.74 -3.01
N ARG A 267 16.77 9.41 -3.12
CA ARG A 267 17.46 8.66 -4.18
C ARG A 267 16.63 8.76 -5.46
N VAL A 268 17.02 9.67 -6.35
CA VAL A 268 16.30 9.99 -7.58
C VAL A 268 16.82 9.15 -8.73
N PHE A 269 15.96 8.31 -9.31
CA PHE A 269 16.30 7.49 -10.49
C PHE A 269 15.22 7.61 -11.58
N ASP A 270 15.56 7.18 -12.80
CA ASP A 270 14.61 6.97 -13.88
C ASP A 270 14.72 5.53 -14.41
N SER A 271 13.59 4.94 -14.81
CA SER A 271 13.55 3.53 -15.21
C SER A 271 14.28 3.20 -16.52
N LEU A 272 14.62 4.22 -17.29
CA LEU A 272 15.36 4.16 -18.55
C LEU A 272 16.67 4.98 -18.49
N ASN A 273 17.07 5.45 -17.29
CA ASN A 273 18.09 6.50 -17.11
C ASN A 273 17.84 7.73 -18.02
N TYR A 274 16.58 8.07 -18.26
CA TYR A 274 16.20 9.21 -19.08
C TYR A 274 16.43 10.51 -18.31
N LEU A 275 17.53 11.19 -18.63
CA LEU A 275 18.03 12.36 -17.92
C LEU A 275 16.97 13.45 -17.64
N PRO A 276 16.10 13.86 -18.58
CA PRO A 276 15.09 14.88 -18.30
C PRO A 276 14.13 14.54 -17.15
N ASN A 277 13.80 13.26 -16.97
CA ASN A 277 12.97 12.83 -15.83
C ASN A 277 13.75 12.91 -14.52
N MET A 278 15.03 12.53 -14.54
CA MET A 278 15.89 12.60 -13.36
C MET A 278 16.09 14.05 -12.91
N LEU A 279 16.35 14.97 -13.84
CA LEU A 279 16.54 16.39 -13.53
C LEU A 279 15.34 17.01 -12.82
N LEU A 280 14.11 16.71 -13.28
CA LEU A 280 12.88 17.17 -12.59
C LEU A 280 12.83 16.68 -11.14
N GLY A 281 13.10 15.39 -10.92
CA GLY A 281 13.06 14.81 -9.58
C GLY A 281 14.16 15.36 -8.67
N MET A 282 15.36 15.60 -9.21
CA MET A 282 16.46 16.24 -8.50
C MET A 282 16.10 17.67 -8.09
N GLU A 283 15.52 18.45 -9.01
CA GLU A 283 15.07 19.80 -8.75
C GLU A 283 13.97 19.83 -7.68
N ALA A 284 12.96 18.95 -7.78
CA ALA A 284 11.89 18.83 -6.81
C ALA A 284 12.39 18.47 -5.40
N ALA A 285 13.29 17.48 -5.29
CA ALA A 285 13.88 17.07 -4.03
C ALA A 285 14.79 18.16 -3.42
N GLY A 286 15.60 18.82 -4.25
CA GLY A 286 16.45 19.93 -3.83
C GLY A 286 15.65 21.15 -3.39
N ALA A 287 14.60 21.51 -4.11
CA ALA A 287 13.69 22.61 -3.78
C ALA A 287 12.95 22.38 -2.45
N ALA A 288 12.64 21.13 -2.12
CA ALA A 288 12.10 20.76 -0.81
C ALA A 288 13.12 20.88 0.34
N GLY A 289 14.43 21.00 0.05
CA GLY A 289 15.51 21.01 1.03
C GLY A 289 16.02 19.62 1.42
N GLY A 290 15.78 18.61 0.58
CA GLY A 290 16.28 17.25 0.77
C GLY A 290 17.71 17.06 0.24
N VAL A 291 18.38 16.01 0.71
CA VAL A 291 19.62 15.54 0.09
C VAL A 291 19.27 14.85 -1.23
N VAL A 292 19.73 15.43 -2.34
CA VAL A 292 19.61 14.84 -3.68
C VAL A 292 20.70 13.80 -3.89
N GLU A 293 20.30 12.53 -4.01
CA GLU A 293 21.15 11.42 -4.42
C GLU A 293 20.71 10.93 -5.82
N ALA A 294 21.36 11.41 -6.88
CA ALA A 294 21.05 10.98 -8.23
C ALA A 294 21.60 9.57 -8.48
N ALA A 295 20.72 8.67 -8.94
CA ALA A 295 21.02 7.25 -9.09
C ALA A 295 20.99 6.80 -10.56
N ILE A 296 22.10 6.23 -11.01
CA ILE A 296 22.21 5.60 -12.33
C ILE A 296 21.85 4.13 -12.20
N SER A 297 20.78 3.71 -12.89
CA SER A 297 20.39 2.30 -12.93
C SER A 297 21.40 1.51 -13.78
N TYR A 298 22.03 0.50 -13.17
CA TYR A 298 23.03 -0.34 -13.83
C TYR A 298 22.35 -1.52 -14.55
N THR A 299 22.73 -1.74 -15.81
CA THR A 299 22.35 -2.89 -16.62
C THR A 299 23.52 -3.34 -17.48
N GLY A 300 23.51 -4.59 -17.91
CA GLY A 300 24.57 -5.15 -18.71
C GLY A 300 25.84 -5.46 -17.94
N ASP A 301 26.98 -5.33 -18.61
CA ASP A 301 28.29 -5.68 -18.03
C ASP A 301 29.38 -4.77 -18.60
N VAL A 302 29.85 -3.81 -17.80
CA VAL A 302 30.94 -2.89 -18.22
C VAL A 302 32.28 -3.58 -18.43
N SER A 303 32.44 -4.80 -17.91
CA SER A 303 33.63 -5.62 -18.13
C SER A 303 33.56 -6.47 -19.40
N ASP A 304 32.39 -6.54 -20.05
CA ASP A 304 32.20 -7.30 -21.28
C ASP A 304 32.42 -6.42 -22.53
N PRO A 305 33.51 -6.62 -23.29
CA PRO A 305 33.78 -5.83 -24.48
C PRO A 305 32.75 -6.04 -25.61
N MET A 306 31.91 -7.06 -25.55
CA MET A 306 30.86 -7.30 -26.55
C MET A 306 29.57 -6.53 -26.26
N ARG A 307 29.39 -5.98 -25.05
CA ARG A 307 28.17 -5.26 -24.64
C ARG A 307 28.39 -3.74 -24.60
N GLN A 308 28.50 -3.13 -25.78
CA GLN A 308 28.87 -1.72 -25.91
C GLN A 308 27.72 -0.70 -25.74
N LYS A 309 26.45 -1.13 -25.72
CA LYS A 309 25.31 -0.21 -25.55
C LYS A 309 25.33 0.50 -24.19
N TYR A 310 25.67 -0.24 -23.13
CA TYR A 310 25.81 0.26 -21.75
C TYR A 310 27.26 0.09 -21.31
N SER A 311 28.18 0.74 -22.02
CA SER A 311 29.63 0.69 -21.77
C SER A 311 30.03 1.51 -20.55
N LEU A 312 31.29 1.39 -20.11
CA LEU A 312 31.84 2.25 -19.05
C LEU A 312 31.70 3.75 -19.37
N ASP A 313 31.94 4.12 -20.64
CA ASP A 313 31.80 5.51 -21.11
C ASP A 313 30.36 6.03 -21.01
N TYR A 314 29.35 5.19 -21.26
CA TYR A 314 27.94 5.53 -21.04
C TYR A 314 27.70 5.95 -19.58
N TYR A 315 28.17 5.16 -18.63
CA TYR A 315 27.98 5.44 -17.20
C TYR A 315 28.72 6.69 -16.75
N VAL A 316 29.99 6.87 -17.16
CA VAL A 316 30.79 8.04 -16.78
C VAL A 316 30.20 9.33 -17.36
N LYS A 317 29.71 9.32 -18.61
CA LYS A 317 29.04 10.48 -19.22
C LYS A 317 27.75 10.84 -18.51
N LEU A 318 26.92 9.86 -18.19
CA LEU A 318 25.68 10.12 -17.45
C LEU A 318 25.98 10.68 -16.04
N ALA A 319 26.99 10.14 -15.36
CA ALA A 319 27.45 10.68 -14.08
C ALA A 319 27.90 12.14 -14.19
N ASP A 320 28.62 12.51 -15.26
CA ASP A 320 29.06 13.89 -15.51
C ASP A 320 27.87 14.85 -15.63
N GLU A 321 26.81 14.45 -16.33
CA GLU A 321 25.57 15.24 -16.43
C GLU A 321 24.84 15.39 -15.09
N LEU A 322 24.79 14.33 -14.27
CA LEU A 322 24.14 14.37 -12.94
C LEU A 322 24.95 15.20 -11.93
N VAL A 323 26.28 15.15 -11.99
CA VAL A 323 27.17 15.97 -11.15
C VAL A 323 27.06 17.45 -11.56
N LYS A 324 27.04 17.76 -12.86
CA LYS A 324 26.77 19.12 -13.36
C LYS A 324 25.41 19.65 -12.92
N ALA A 325 24.41 18.77 -12.85
CA ALA A 325 23.07 19.10 -12.38
C ALA A 325 22.96 19.31 -10.86
N GLY A 326 24.05 19.14 -10.11
CA GLY A 326 24.11 19.46 -8.69
C GLY A 326 23.64 18.34 -7.77
N THR A 327 23.83 17.07 -8.13
CA THR A 327 23.65 15.98 -7.16
C THR A 327 24.61 16.14 -5.98
N HIS A 328 24.14 15.88 -4.76
CA HIS A 328 25.00 15.90 -3.57
C HIS A 328 25.80 14.60 -3.43
N ILE A 329 25.20 13.50 -3.89
CA ILE A 329 25.73 12.13 -3.80
C ILE A 329 25.41 11.43 -5.12
N LEU A 330 26.36 10.67 -5.67
CA LEU A 330 26.16 9.88 -6.87
C LEU A 330 25.92 8.42 -6.47
N CYS A 331 24.79 7.85 -6.89
CA CYS A 331 24.46 6.45 -6.64
C CYS A 331 24.56 5.61 -7.92
N ILE A 332 25.14 4.41 -7.80
CA ILE A 332 24.98 3.34 -8.80
C ILE A 332 23.95 2.35 -8.26
N LYS A 333 22.82 2.23 -8.97
CA LYS A 333 21.72 1.34 -8.59
C LYS A 333 21.71 0.09 -9.46
N ASP A 334 22.32 -0.98 -9.00
CA ASP A 334 22.25 -2.30 -9.61
C ASP A 334 21.03 -3.09 -9.08
N MET A 335 19.87 -2.81 -9.65
CA MET A 335 18.56 -3.35 -9.23
C MET A 335 18.40 -4.88 -9.41
N ALA A 336 19.30 -5.54 -10.14
CA ALA A 336 19.21 -6.96 -10.44
C ALA A 336 20.35 -7.78 -9.81
N GLY A 337 21.45 -7.16 -9.40
CA GLY A 337 22.63 -7.87 -8.89
C GLY A 337 23.54 -8.34 -10.03
N LEU A 338 23.77 -7.47 -11.01
CA LEU A 338 24.58 -7.71 -12.20
C LEU A 338 26.03 -7.26 -12.04
N LEU A 339 26.34 -6.38 -11.08
CA LEU A 339 27.70 -5.91 -10.82
C LEU A 339 28.54 -7.06 -10.27
N LYS A 340 29.39 -7.60 -11.13
CA LYS A 340 30.45 -8.56 -10.75
C LYS A 340 31.61 -7.79 -10.10
N PRO A 341 32.42 -8.43 -9.23
CA PRO A 341 33.54 -7.76 -8.57
C PRO A 341 34.51 -7.01 -9.51
N GLU A 342 34.81 -7.55 -10.69
CA GLU A 342 35.67 -6.87 -11.67
C GLU A 342 34.98 -5.65 -12.29
N ALA A 343 33.71 -5.79 -12.68
CA ALA A 343 32.89 -4.68 -13.17
C ALA A 343 32.75 -3.57 -12.11
N SER A 344 32.59 -3.95 -10.84
CA SER A 344 32.59 -3.02 -9.69
C SER A 344 33.88 -2.20 -9.62
N LYS A 345 35.05 -2.85 -9.69
CA LYS A 345 36.35 -2.16 -9.63
C LYS A 345 36.53 -1.19 -10.78
N LEU A 346 36.17 -1.60 -11.99
CA LEU A 346 36.26 -0.77 -13.19
C LEU A 346 35.34 0.45 -13.11
N LEU A 347 34.05 0.24 -12.80
CA LEU A 347 33.06 1.31 -12.77
C LEU A 347 33.33 2.30 -11.63
N ILE A 348 33.47 1.80 -10.40
CA ILE A 348 33.63 2.66 -9.23
C ILE A 348 35.00 3.35 -9.24
N GLY A 349 36.05 2.67 -9.68
CA GLY A 349 37.37 3.29 -9.86
C GLY A 349 37.32 4.45 -10.85
N ALA A 350 36.71 4.24 -12.03
CA ALA A 350 36.57 5.30 -13.03
C ALA A 350 35.75 6.50 -12.52
N LEU A 351 34.67 6.25 -11.76
CA LEU A 351 33.87 7.31 -11.17
C LEU A 351 34.63 8.07 -10.08
N ARG A 352 35.38 7.36 -9.22
CA ARG A 352 36.22 7.98 -8.18
C ARG A 352 37.33 8.83 -8.80
N ASP A 353 38.01 8.35 -9.83
CA ASP A 353 39.06 9.09 -10.54
C ASP A 353 38.49 10.36 -11.19
N ARG A 354 37.28 10.27 -11.77
CA ARG A 354 36.60 11.40 -12.40
C ARG A 354 36.07 12.42 -11.38
N PHE A 355 35.58 11.95 -10.23
CA PHE A 355 34.91 12.77 -9.21
C PHE A 355 35.50 12.51 -7.81
N PRO A 356 36.70 13.03 -7.49
CA PRO A 356 37.41 12.71 -6.26
C PRO A 356 36.69 13.16 -4.97
N ASP A 357 35.92 14.25 -5.05
CA ASP A 357 35.22 14.86 -3.91
C ASP A 357 33.74 14.42 -3.79
N MET A 358 33.19 13.78 -4.82
CA MET A 358 31.79 13.35 -4.83
C MET A 358 31.61 12.08 -3.99
N PRO A 359 30.69 12.03 -3.02
CA PRO A 359 30.33 10.79 -2.37
C PRO A 359 29.75 9.80 -3.38
N ILE A 360 30.21 8.55 -3.34
CA ILE A 360 29.75 7.46 -4.21
C ILE A 360 29.03 6.42 -3.34
N HIS A 361 27.75 6.22 -3.62
CA HIS A 361 26.89 5.22 -3.01
C HIS A 361 26.66 4.07 -4.00
N VAL A 362 26.78 2.82 -3.57
CA VAL A 362 26.47 1.67 -4.42
C VAL A 362 25.38 0.80 -3.80
N HIS A 363 24.33 0.59 -4.59
CA HIS A 363 23.23 -0.31 -4.29
C HIS A 363 23.34 -1.54 -5.20
N THR A 364 23.20 -2.75 -4.64
CA THR A 364 23.05 -3.98 -5.41
C THR A 364 22.02 -4.92 -4.77
N HIS A 365 21.72 -6.00 -5.46
CA HIS A 365 21.01 -7.17 -4.94
C HIS A 365 21.95 -8.39 -4.93
N ASP A 366 21.75 -9.30 -3.99
CA ASP A 366 22.54 -10.52 -3.85
C ASP A 366 21.94 -11.70 -4.63
N THR A 367 21.23 -11.41 -5.73
CA THR A 367 20.42 -12.41 -6.47
C THR A 367 21.27 -13.57 -6.92
N ALA A 368 22.49 -13.32 -7.38
CA ALA A 368 23.44 -14.34 -7.82
C ALA A 368 24.30 -14.95 -6.69
N GLY A 369 24.15 -14.47 -5.45
CA GLY A 369 25.03 -14.83 -4.33
C GLY A 369 26.44 -14.22 -4.40
N ALA A 370 26.62 -13.17 -5.20
CA ALA A 370 27.90 -12.47 -5.40
C ALA A 370 27.91 -11.03 -4.87
N GLY A 371 26.81 -10.56 -4.29
CA GLY A 371 26.60 -9.18 -3.88
C GLY A 371 27.54 -8.74 -2.75
N VAL A 372 27.82 -9.60 -1.77
CA VAL A 372 28.82 -9.29 -0.72
C VAL A 372 30.19 -9.03 -1.34
N ALA A 373 30.64 -9.91 -2.25
CA ALA A 373 31.92 -9.74 -2.93
C ALA A 373 31.94 -8.48 -3.83
N ALA A 374 30.84 -8.18 -4.51
CA ALA A 374 30.70 -6.99 -5.34
C ALA A 374 30.76 -5.69 -4.50
N MET A 375 30.10 -5.65 -3.33
CA MET A 375 30.13 -4.48 -2.45
C MET A 375 31.49 -4.26 -1.80
N LEU A 376 32.18 -5.34 -1.39
CA LEU A 376 33.58 -5.24 -0.94
C LEU A 376 34.48 -4.68 -2.05
N ALA A 377 34.30 -5.15 -3.29
CA ALA A 377 35.05 -4.65 -4.44
C ALA A 377 34.74 -3.16 -4.75
N CYS A 378 33.49 -2.73 -4.61
CA CYS A 378 33.11 -1.31 -4.71
C CYS A 378 33.78 -0.47 -3.62
N ALA A 379 33.76 -0.94 -2.37
CA ALA A 379 34.39 -0.24 -1.24
C ALA A 379 35.90 -0.14 -1.42
N GLU A 380 36.57 -1.21 -1.86
CA GLU A 380 38.00 -1.20 -2.21
C GLU A 380 38.34 -0.19 -3.32
N ALA A 381 37.45 -0.04 -4.30
CA ALA A 381 37.57 0.90 -5.41
C ALA A 381 37.20 2.35 -5.05
N GLY A 382 36.74 2.59 -3.82
CA GLY A 382 36.51 3.94 -3.30
C GLY A 382 35.04 4.38 -3.25
N ALA A 383 34.08 3.44 -3.22
CA ALA A 383 32.72 3.76 -2.76
C ALA A 383 32.74 4.16 -1.28
N ASP A 384 31.97 5.20 -0.93
CA ASP A 384 31.87 5.69 0.46
C ASP A 384 30.75 4.97 1.23
N VAL A 385 29.70 4.53 0.51
CA VAL A 385 28.52 3.88 1.09
C VAL A 385 28.10 2.66 0.25
N VAL A 386 27.68 1.58 0.91
CA VAL A 386 27.00 0.45 0.27
C VAL A 386 25.67 0.11 0.96
N ASP A 387 24.69 -0.30 0.17
CA ASP A 387 23.41 -0.83 0.67
C ASP A 387 23.59 -2.25 1.23
N VAL A 388 23.02 -2.50 2.41
CA VAL A 388 22.96 -3.82 3.06
C VAL A 388 21.57 -4.05 3.66
N ALA A 389 21.23 -5.31 3.93
CA ALA A 389 20.10 -5.68 4.78
C ALA A 389 20.61 -6.50 5.97
N VAL A 390 19.89 -6.48 7.10
CA VAL A 390 20.18 -7.37 8.23
C VAL A 390 20.09 -8.83 7.78
N ASP A 391 20.91 -9.70 8.35
CA ASP A 391 21.20 -11.03 7.81
C ASP A 391 19.95 -11.89 7.52
N SER A 392 18.98 -11.93 8.43
CA SER A 392 17.71 -12.67 8.25
C SER A 392 16.78 -12.09 7.17
N MET A 393 17.05 -10.86 6.71
CA MET A 393 16.35 -10.16 5.63
C MET A 393 17.27 -9.89 4.42
N ALA A 394 18.46 -10.48 4.39
CA ALA A 394 19.44 -10.32 3.32
C ALA A 394 19.48 -11.55 2.38
N GLY A 395 20.32 -11.45 1.35
CA GLY A 395 20.59 -12.52 0.41
C GLY A 395 19.44 -12.76 -0.58
N MET A 396 19.69 -13.67 -1.53
CA MET A 396 18.76 -13.94 -2.63
C MET A 396 18.39 -12.64 -3.35
N THR A 397 17.12 -12.37 -3.61
CA THR A 397 16.69 -11.13 -4.26
C THR A 397 16.80 -9.89 -3.38
N SER A 398 17.24 -9.99 -2.11
CA SER A 398 17.49 -8.84 -1.22
C SER A 398 18.90 -8.27 -1.41
N GLN A 399 19.28 -7.31 -0.58
CA GLN A 399 20.64 -6.78 -0.49
C GLN A 399 21.63 -7.80 0.10
N PRO A 400 22.95 -7.57 -0.06
CA PRO A 400 23.98 -8.31 0.67
C PRO A 400 23.82 -8.22 2.19
N SER A 401 24.29 -9.26 2.89
CA SER A 401 24.23 -9.35 4.35
C SER A 401 25.09 -8.27 5.04
N MET A 402 24.45 -7.53 5.94
CA MET A 402 25.09 -6.52 6.79
C MET A 402 26.19 -7.16 7.66
N GLY A 403 25.89 -8.27 8.32
CA GLY A 403 26.84 -8.97 9.18
C GLY A 403 28.07 -9.46 8.43
N ALA A 404 27.89 -9.95 7.20
CA ALA A 404 29.00 -10.35 6.34
C ALA A 404 29.92 -9.15 5.98
N ILE A 405 29.36 -8.02 5.56
CA ILE A 405 30.14 -6.81 5.25
C ILE A 405 30.86 -6.28 6.50
N VAL A 406 30.18 -6.18 7.63
CA VAL A 406 30.76 -5.74 8.91
C VAL A 406 31.91 -6.67 9.32
N ALA A 407 31.72 -7.98 9.24
CA ALA A 407 32.74 -8.95 9.62
C ALA A 407 33.96 -8.92 8.68
N CYS A 408 33.74 -8.84 7.37
CA CYS A 408 34.81 -8.84 6.36
C CYS A 408 35.66 -7.56 6.38
N THR A 409 35.09 -6.43 6.80
CA THR A 409 35.79 -5.14 6.85
C THR A 409 36.47 -4.86 8.20
N LYS A 410 36.14 -5.63 9.24
CA LYS A 410 36.66 -5.46 10.60
C LYS A 410 38.19 -5.50 10.64
N GLY A 411 38.80 -4.49 11.27
CA GLY A 411 40.25 -4.36 11.39
C GLY A 411 40.97 -3.94 10.11
N THR A 412 40.24 -3.60 9.05
CA THR A 412 40.81 -3.04 7.81
C THR A 412 40.61 -1.52 7.76
N LYS A 413 41.15 -0.85 6.73
CA LYS A 413 40.87 0.57 6.48
C LYS A 413 39.39 0.88 6.17
N LEU A 414 38.61 -0.16 5.86
CA LEU A 414 37.19 -0.08 5.51
C LEU A 414 36.27 -0.48 6.69
N ASP A 415 36.82 -0.64 7.90
CA ASP A 415 36.03 -1.00 9.09
C ASP A 415 34.84 -0.04 9.25
N THR A 416 33.65 -0.61 9.41
CA THR A 416 32.39 0.15 9.54
C THR A 416 32.21 0.72 10.95
N GLY A 417 32.91 0.19 11.95
CA GLY A 417 32.71 0.52 13.36
C GLY A 417 31.41 -0.01 13.97
N ILE A 418 30.59 -0.76 13.23
CA ILE A 418 29.35 -1.38 13.75
C ILE A 418 29.71 -2.62 14.57
N ALA A 419 29.16 -2.72 15.78
CA ALA A 419 29.35 -3.88 16.64
C ALA A 419 28.58 -5.08 16.08
N LEU A 420 29.32 -6.13 15.70
CA LEU A 420 28.73 -7.33 15.08
C LEU A 420 27.69 -8.03 15.97
N GLU A 421 27.86 -8.01 17.30
CA GLU A 421 26.86 -8.51 18.26
C GLU A 421 25.50 -7.81 18.11
N LYS A 422 25.50 -6.50 17.82
CA LYS A 422 24.26 -5.75 17.59
C LYS A 422 23.59 -6.08 16.26
N VAL A 423 24.37 -6.50 15.26
CA VAL A 423 23.82 -7.07 14.03
C VAL A 423 23.13 -8.40 14.30
N PHE A 424 23.68 -9.24 15.20
CA PHE A 424 23.05 -10.50 15.58
C PHE A 424 21.73 -10.28 16.33
N ASP A 425 21.71 -9.42 17.35
CA ASP A 425 20.49 -9.03 18.07
C ASP A 425 19.40 -8.51 17.11
N TYR A 426 19.80 -7.69 16.13
CA TYR A 426 18.90 -7.17 15.09
C TYR A 426 18.37 -8.28 14.18
N SER A 427 19.24 -9.21 13.79
CA SER A 427 18.90 -10.33 12.92
C SER A 427 17.96 -11.32 13.60
N GLU A 428 18.14 -11.60 14.90
CA GLU A 428 17.27 -12.50 15.67
C GLU A 428 15.83 -11.99 15.73
N TYR A 429 15.63 -10.69 15.94
CA TYR A 429 14.30 -10.07 15.85
C TYR A 429 13.66 -10.34 14.48
N TRP A 430 14.40 -10.07 13.42
CA TRP A 430 13.89 -10.22 12.06
C TRP A 430 13.72 -11.67 11.62
N GLU A 431 14.50 -12.61 12.15
CA GLU A 431 14.35 -14.05 11.88
C GLU A 431 12.96 -14.53 12.33
N VAL A 432 12.54 -14.17 13.55
CA VAL A 432 11.22 -14.51 14.06
C VAL A 432 10.12 -13.71 13.36
N THR A 433 10.34 -12.41 13.18
CA THR A 433 9.37 -11.50 12.53
C THR A 433 9.07 -11.92 11.09
N ARG A 434 10.08 -12.32 10.32
CA ARG A 434 9.93 -12.83 8.95
C ARG A 434 9.00 -14.05 8.89
N GLY A 435 9.00 -14.88 9.94
CA GLY A 435 8.06 -16.00 10.08
C GLY A 435 6.58 -15.58 10.08
N LEU A 436 6.24 -14.38 10.55
CA LEU A 436 4.88 -13.82 10.46
C LEU A 436 4.45 -13.57 9.01
N TYR A 437 5.42 -13.36 8.12
CA TYR A 437 5.24 -13.09 6.70
C TYR A 437 5.48 -14.30 5.79
N ALA A 438 5.57 -15.50 6.34
CA ALA A 438 5.66 -16.75 5.57
C ALA A 438 4.65 -16.86 4.40
N PRO A 439 3.39 -16.36 4.49
CA PRO A 439 2.46 -16.35 3.35
C PRO A 439 2.90 -15.53 2.12
N PHE A 440 3.94 -14.70 2.26
CA PHE A 440 4.47 -13.81 1.21
C PHE A 440 5.93 -14.07 0.86
N ASP A 441 6.56 -15.03 1.55
CA ASP A 441 8.00 -15.24 1.46
C ASP A 441 8.39 -15.87 0.11
N CYS A 442 9.34 -15.25 -0.59
CA CYS A 442 9.86 -15.73 -1.86
C CYS A 442 10.46 -17.14 -1.75
N THR A 443 10.86 -17.58 -0.56
CA THR A 443 11.40 -18.93 -0.30
C THR A 443 10.38 -20.04 -0.46
N ALA A 444 9.08 -19.72 -0.51
CA ALA A 444 8.07 -20.67 -0.91
C ALA A 444 8.31 -21.19 -2.35
N THR A 445 8.97 -20.40 -3.19
CA THR A 445 9.21 -20.70 -4.61
C THR A 445 10.69 -20.71 -5.00
N MET A 446 11.56 -20.02 -4.26
CA MET A 446 12.98 -19.88 -4.55
C MET A 446 13.83 -20.10 -3.28
N LYS A 447 14.48 -21.26 -3.15
CA LYS A 447 15.21 -21.64 -1.93
C LYS A 447 16.56 -20.94 -1.74
N SER A 448 17.13 -20.36 -2.80
CA SER A 448 18.41 -19.68 -2.80
C SER A 448 18.48 -18.66 -3.93
N GLY A 449 19.51 -17.82 -3.95
CA GLY A 449 19.85 -17.01 -5.12
C GLY A 449 20.04 -17.85 -6.40
N ASN A 450 19.99 -17.19 -7.55
CA ASN A 450 20.16 -17.79 -8.87
C ASN A 450 21.01 -16.91 -9.79
N ALA A 451 22.11 -17.49 -10.28
CA ALA A 451 23.05 -16.82 -11.17
C ALA A 451 22.52 -16.63 -12.61
N ASP A 452 21.40 -17.24 -12.97
CA ASP A 452 20.75 -16.98 -14.27
C ASP A 452 20.29 -15.53 -14.45
N VAL A 453 20.29 -14.73 -13.37
CA VAL A 453 20.08 -13.28 -13.42
C VAL A 453 21.09 -12.56 -14.33
N TYR A 454 22.31 -13.09 -14.50
CA TYR A 454 23.29 -12.53 -15.45
C TYR A 454 22.86 -12.73 -16.92
N GLU A 455 21.89 -13.61 -17.19
CA GLU A 455 21.29 -13.79 -18.50
C GLU A 455 19.95 -13.04 -18.62
N ASN A 456 19.06 -13.20 -17.63
CA ASN A 456 17.69 -12.68 -17.70
C ASN A 456 17.53 -11.24 -17.21
N GLU A 457 18.44 -10.76 -16.36
CA GLU A 457 18.47 -9.41 -15.82
C GLU A 457 17.12 -8.99 -15.19
N ILE A 458 16.41 -9.95 -14.57
CA ILE A 458 15.16 -9.69 -13.84
C ILE A 458 15.50 -9.10 -12.46
N PRO A 459 15.02 -7.89 -12.12
CA PRO A 459 15.23 -7.30 -10.80
C PRO A 459 14.61 -8.10 -9.65
N GLY A 460 15.14 -7.92 -8.44
CA GLY A 460 14.72 -8.68 -7.26
C GLY A 460 13.20 -8.73 -7.03
N GLY A 461 12.57 -7.57 -6.77
CA GLY A 461 11.11 -7.50 -6.57
C GLY A 461 10.28 -7.92 -7.80
N GLN A 462 10.80 -7.74 -9.02
CA GLN A 462 10.12 -8.20 -10.24
C GLN A 462 10.11 -9.72 -10.32
N TYR A 463 11.16 -10.40 -9.87
CA TYR A 463 11.24 -11.87 -9.88
C TYR A 463 10.12 -12.49 -9.06
N THR A 464 9.98 -12.07 -7.80
CA THR A 464 8.94 -12.54 -6.88
C THR A 464 7.54 -12.27 -7.45
N ASN A 465 7.31 -11.06 -7.96
CA ASN A 465 6.02 -10.70 -8.56
C ASN A 465 5.69 -11.49 -9.83
N LEU A 466 6.65 -11.63 -10.75
CA LEU A 466 6.49 -12.36 -12.01
C LEU A 466 6.20 -13.84 -11.74
N HIS A 467 6.81 -14.41 -10.70
CA HIS A 467 6.54 -15.78 -10.29
C HIS A 467 5.11 -15.95 -9.75
N PHE A 468 4.66 -15.06 -8.86
CA PHE A 468 3.28 -15.08 -8.35
C PHE A 468 2.23 -14.86 -9.44
N GLN A 469 2.50 -13.97 -10.40
CA GLN A 469 1.65 -13.77 -11.57
C GLN A 469 1.58 -15.02 -12.45
N ALA A 470 2.73 -15.62 -12.77
CA ALA A 470 2.79 -16.85 -13.56
C ALA A 470 1.99 -17.99 -12.90
N HIS A 471 2.08 -18.16 -11.57
CA HIS A 471 1.27 -19.13 -10.85
C HIS A 471 -0.24 -18.84 -10.94
N SER A 472 -0.62 -17.57 -10.76
CA SER A 472 -2.03 -17.14 -10.83
C SER A 472 -2.63 -17.35 -12.23
N MET A 473 -1.81 -17.28 -13.28
CA MET A 473 -2.21 -17.51 -14.67
C MET A 473 -2.09 -18.98 -15.11
N GLY A 474 -1.75 -19.90 -14.21
CA GLY A 474 -1.56 -21.32 -14.56
C GLY A 474 -0.26 -21.62 -15.32
N LEU A 475 0.67 -20.67 -15.38
CA LEU A 475 2.00 -20.77 -16.01
C LEU A 475 3.12 -21.12 -15.02
N GLY A 476 2.80 -21.45 -13.75
CA GLY A 476 3.81 -21.71 -12.72
C GLY A 476 4.81 -22.82 -13.08
N ASN A 477 4.34 -23.89 -13.73
CA ASN A 477 5.19 -24.97 -14.24
C ASN A 477 6.06 -24.56 -15.45
N LYS A 478 5.79 -23.41 -16.06
CA LYS A 478 6.48 -22.86 -17.23
C LYS A 478 7.39 -21.67 -16.88
N PHE A 479 7.72 -21.45 -15.61
CA PHE A 479 8.51 -20.28 -15.21
C PHE A 479 9.88 -20.20 -15.90
N LYS A 480 10.49 -21.34 -16.25
CA LYS A 480 11.71 -21.38 -17.08
C LYS A 480 11.50 -20.78 -18.48
N GLU A 481 10.35 -21.05 -19.11
CA GLU A 481 9.96 -20.47 -20.39
C GLU A 481 9.72 -18.96 -20.25
N VAL A 482 9.09 -18.53 -19.15
CA VAL A 482 8.87 -17.10 -18.84
C VAL A 482 10.20 -16.36 -18.73
N LYS A 483 11.21 -16.90 -18.03
CA LYS A 483 12.55 -16.29 -17.94
C LYS A 483 13.24 -16.17 -19.30
N LYS A 484 13.13 -17.20 -20.15
CA LYS A 484 13.66 -17.14 -21.53
C LYS A 484 12.93 -16.10 -22.38
N ALA A 485 11.61 -16.06 -22.29
CA ALA A 485 10.80 -15.06 -22.98
C ALA A 485 11.11 -13.64 -22.48
N TYR A 486 11.49 -13.46 -21.22
CA TYR A 486 11.91 -12.17 -20.67
C TYR A 486 13.18 -11.63 -21.34
N VAL A 487 14.16 -12.50 -21.62
CA VAL A 487 15.36 -12.14 -22.40
C VAL A 487 14.97 -11.69 -23.81
N GLU A 488 14.10 -12.46 -24.47
CA GLU A 488 13.68 -12.16 -25.84
C GLU A 488 12.80 -10.90 -25.93
N ALA A 489 11.93 -10.68 -24.93
CA ALA A 489 11.14 -9.46 -24.76
C ALA A 489 12.04 -8.24 -24.54
N ASN A 490 13.12 -8.36 -23.75
CA ASN A 490 14.09 -7.29 -23.59
C ASN A 490 14.74 -6.90 -24.93
N LYS A 491 15.13 -7.89 -25.74
CA LYS A 491 15.68 -7.65 -27.08
C LYS A 491 14.67 -6.99 -28.03
N LEU A 492 13.42 -7.47 -28.03
CA LEU A 492 12.31 -6.87 -28.81
C LEU A 492 12.12 -5.39 -28.50
N LEU A 493 12.24 -5.03 -27.23
CA LEU A 493 12.06 -3.66 -26.74
C LEU A 493 13.33 -2.81 -26.84
N GLY A 494 14.40 -3.35 -27.43
CA GLY A 494 15.62 -2.62 -27.76
C GLY A 494 16.72 -2.71 -26.71
N ASP A 495 16.76 -3.74 -25.87
CA ASP A 495 17.70 -3.91 -24.75
C ASP A 495 17.62 -2.76 -23.73
N LEU A 496 16.60 -2.84 -22.86
CA LEU A 496 16.25 -1.81 -21.90
C LEU A 496 17.01 -1.96 -20.58
N ILE A 497 17.16 -0.84 -19.90
CA ILE A 497 17.31 -0.82 -18.44
C ILE A 497 15.98 -1.30 -17.85
N LYS A 498 16.03 -2.28 -16.95
CA LYS A 498 14.85 -2.97 -16.43
C LYS A 498 14.72 -2.74 -14.94
N VAL A 499 13.92 -1.76 -14.55
CA VAL A 499 13.55 -1.45 -13.17
C VAL A 499 12.12 -0.92 -13.20
N THR A 500 11.37 -0.91 -12.09
CA THR A 500 9.95 -0.52 -12.17
C THR A 500 9.80 0.93 -12.72
N PRO A 501 8.94 1.17 -13.75
CA PRO A 501 8.02 0.22 -14.39
C PRO A 501 8.54 -0.55 -15.63
N SER A 502 9.71 -0.23 -16.21
CA SER A 502 10.24 -0.93 -17.40
C SER A 502 10.41 -2.45 -17.22
N SER A 503 10.77 -2.92 -16.02
CA SER A 503 10.82 -4.36 -15.71
C SER A 503 9.46 -5.06 -15.82
N LYS A 504 8.37 -4.36 -15.44
CA LYS A 504 7.01 -4.86 -15.60
C LYS A 504 6.63 -4.95 -17.07
N ILE A 505 6.99 -3.95 -17.88
CA ILE A 505 6.71 -3.92 -19.32
C ILE A 505 7.34 -5.14 -20.02
N VAL A 506 8.61 -5.43 -19.72
CA VAL A 506 9.29 -6.62 -20.25
C VAL A 506 8.62 -7.90 -19.74
N GLY A 507 8.22 -7.95 -18.46
CA GLY A 507 7.53 -9.09 -17.86
C GLY A 507 6.14 -9.37 -18.44
N ASP A 508 5.36 -8.33 -18.71
CA ASP A 508 4.03 -8.44 -19.32
C ASP A 508 4.16 -8.97 -20.77
N LEU A 509 5.15 -8.47 -21.55
CA LEU A 509 5.43 -8.98 -22.89
C LEU A 509 5.90 -10.45 -22.86
N ALA A 510 6.78 -10.80 -21.91
CA ALA A 510 7.27 -12.17 -21.75
C ALA A 510 6.13 -13.16 -21.46
N GLN A 511 5.23 -12.81 -20.54
CA GLN A 511 4.05 -13.63 -20.23
C GLN A 511 3.11 -13.74 -21.42
N PHE A 512 2.87 -12.64 -22.14
CA PHE A 512 2.08 -12.63 -23.37
C PHE A 512 2.67 -13.59 -24.42
N MET A 513 3.99 -13.55 -24.63
CA MET A 513 4.67 -14.45 -25.56
C MET A 513 4.49 -15.93 -25.16
N VAL A 514 4.70 -16.27 -23.89
CA VAL A 514 4.55 -17.65 -23.40
C VAL A 514 3.09 -18.13 -23.47
N GLN A 515 2.13 -17.28 -23.07
CA GLN A 515 0.71 -17.63 -23.09
C GLN A 515 0.20 -17.91 -24.50
N ASN A 516 0.72 -17.19 -25.49
CA ASN A 516 0.33 -17.31 -26.90
C ASN A 516 1.28 -18.22 -27.71
N ASN A 517 2.26 -18.87 -27.07
CA ASN A 517 3.30 -19.69 -27.72
C ASN A 517 4.03 -18.97 -28.87
N LEU A 518 4.37 -17.70 -28.67
CA LEU A 518 5.03 -16.85 -29.67
C LEU A 518 6.54 -16.79 -29.45
N THR A 519 7.30 -16.97 -30.52
CA THR A 519 8.73 -16.66 -30.58
C THR A 519 8.96 -15.17 -30.88
N ARG A 520 10.19 -14.68 -30.65
CA ARG A 520 10.57 -13.30 -30.99
C ARG A 520 10.30 -12.95 -32.46
N ALA A 521 10.70 -13.85 -33.37
CA ALA A 521 10.55 -13.62 -34.81
C ALA A 521 9.07 -13.48 -35.21
N GLU A 522 8.20 -14.33 -34.67
CA GLU A 522 6.76 -14.26 -34.94
C GLU A 522 6.14 -12.97 -34.37
N VAL A 523 6.61 -12.48 -33.22
CA VAL A 523 6.18 -11.19 -32.66
C VAL A 523 6.59 -10.03 -33.56
N GLU A 524 7.83 -10.03 -34.10
CA GLU A 524 8.31 -8.97 -35.00
C GLU A 524 7.59 -8.98 -36.36
N GLU A 525 7.34 -10.17 -36.90
CA GLU A 525 6.65 -10.36 -38.17
C GLU A 525 5.20 -9.85 -38.08
N ARG A 526 4.48 -10.25 -37.02
CA ARG A 526 3.04 -10.02 -36.82
C ARG A 526 2.72 -8.84 -35.89
N ALA A 527 3.67 -7.94 -35.67
CA ALA A 527 3.53 -6.84 -34.71
C ALA A 527 2.34 -5.89 -35.02
N ASP A 528 1.89 -5.83 -36.26
CA ASP A 528 0.72 -5.06 -36.69
C ASP A 528 -0.61 -5.83 -36.57
N GLU A 529 -0.57 -7.13 -36.29
CA GLU A 529 -1.76 -7.98 -36.11
C GLU A 529 -2.07 -8.25 -34.62
N LEU A 530 -1.02 -8.35 -33.81
CA LEU A 530 -1.13 -8.75 -32.40
C LEU A 530 -1.66 -7.62 -31.51
N SER A 531 -2.47 -7.99 -30.51
CA SER A 531 -2.94 -7.08 -29.46
C SER A 531 -2.04 -7.18 -28.24
N PHE A 532 -1.11 -6.23 -28.11
CA PHE A 532 -0.11 -6.22 -27.05
C PHE A 532 -0.69 -5.77 -25.69
N PRO A 533 -0.07 -6.18 -24.58
CA PRO A 533 -0.38 -5.61 -23.26
C PRO A 533 -0.27 -4.09 -23.27
N LEU A 534 -1.18 -3.42 -22.55
CA LEU A 534 -1.25 -1.95 -22.51
C LEU A 534 0.09 -1.32 -22.07
N SER A 535 0.79 -1.92 -21.11
CA SER A 535 2.09 -1.44 -20.62
C SER A 535 3.15 -1.38 -21.73
N VAL A 536 3.14 -2.33 -22.66
CA VAL A 536 4.03 -2.37 -23.83
C VAL A 536 3.66 -1.26 -24.81
N VAL A 537 2.37 -1.08 -25.07
CA VAL A 537 1.86 -0.02 -25.95
C VAL A 537 2.22 1.35 -25.39
N GLU A 538 1.95 1.62 -24.12
CA GLU A 538 2.25 2.90 -23.45
C GLU A 538 3.76 3.19 -23.43
N PHE A 539 4.60 2.18 -23.19
CA PHE A 539 6.05 2.33 -23.32
C PHE A 539 6.42 2.77 -24.74
N LEU A 540 5.93 2.07 -25.77
CA LEU A 540 6.24 2.40 -27.16
C LEU A 540 5.70 3.79 -27.55
N GLN A 541 4.59 4.24 -26.97
CA GLN A 541 4.10 5.60 -27.17
C GLN A 541 5.03 6.65 -26.55
N GLY A 542 5.83 6.31 -25.54
CA GLY A 542 6.77 7.21 -24.85
C GLY A 542 6.31 7.64 -23.46
N TYR A 543 5.30 6.98 -22.87
CA TYR A 543 4.76 7.36 -21.56
C TYR A 543 5.75 7.18 -20.40
N ILE A 544 6.89 6.52 -20.55
CA ILE A 544 7.86 6.40 -19.45
C ILE A 544 9.22 7.04 -19.77
N GLY A 545 9.23 7.93 -20.76
CA GLY A 545 10.45 8.55 -21.28
C GLY A 545 10.99 7.84 -22.53
N ILE A 546 12.18 8.24 -22.95
CA ILE A 546 12.83 7.74 -24.17
C ILE A 546 13.99 6.81 -23.76
N PRO A 547 14.00 5.55 -24.25
CA PRO A 547 15.07 4.62 -23.93
C PRO A 547 16.39 5.04 -24.57
N HIS A 548 17.51 4.70 -23.92
CA HIS A 548 18.84 4.92 -24.52
C HIS A 548 18.96 4.19 -25.86
N GLY A 549 19.41 4.90 -26.90
CA GLY A 549 19.45 4.40 -28.28
C GLY A 549 18.14 4.54 -29.06
N GLY A 550 17.07 5.08 -28.45
CA GLY A 550 15.76 5.25 -29.07
C GLY A 550 14.92 3.97 -29.08
N PHE A 551 13.69 4.10 -29.59
CA PHE A 551 12.77 2.97 -29.69
C PHE A 551 13.11 2.04 -30.87
N PRO A 552 12.83 0.73 -30.76
CA PRO A 552 13.07 -0.21 -31.85
C PRO A 552 12.10 0.03 -33.02
N GLU A 553 12.65 0.36 -34.19
CA GLU A 553 11.90 0.47 -35.45
C GLU A 553 12.30 -0.67 -36.40
N PRO A 554 11.38 -1.23 -37.21
CA PRO A 554 9.98 -0.81 -37.42
C PRO A 554 8.98 -1.35 -36.38
N PHE A 555 9.44 -2.04 -35.33
CA PHE A 555 8.57 -2.68 -34.33
C PHE A 555 7.59 -1.68 -33.68
N ARG A 556 8.09 -0.55 -33.17
CA ARG A 556 7.27 0.52 -32.61
C ARG A 556 6.20 0.98 -33.60
N SER A 557 6.58 1.28 -34.84
CA SER A 557 5.63 1.76 -35.84
C SER A 557 4.54 0.74 -36.17
N LYS A 558 4.87 -0.56 -36.22
CA LYS A 558 3.88 -1.63 -36.42
C LYS A 558 2.91 -1.77 -35.26
N VAL A 559 3.40 -1.74 -34.01
CA VAL A 559 2.55 -1.87 -32.81
C VAL A 559 1.64 -0.65 -32.65
N LEU A 560 2.18 0.55 -32.81
CA LEU A 560 1.42 1.78 -32.58
C LEU A 560 0.48 2.12 -33.72
N LYS A 561 0.82 1.80 -34.97
CA LYS A 561 0.02 2.17 -36.15
C LYS A 561 -0.22 3.69 -36.16
N SER A 562 -1.47 4.11 -35.96
CA SER A 562 -1.91 5.51 -35.87
C SER A 562 -2.02 6.05 -34.44
N LEU A 563 -1.67 5.27 -33.41
CA LEU A 563 -1.67 5.73 -32.02
C LEU A 563 -0.68 6.88 -31.82
N ALA A 564 -1.08 7.84 -30.98
CA ALA A 564 -0.29 9.02 -30.66
C ALA A 564 1.06 8.64 -30.03
N ARG A 565 2.09 9.41 -30.37
CA ARG A 565 3.44 9.31 -29.83
C ARG A 565 3.71 10.55 -28.98
N ILE A 566 4.35 10.35 -27.83
CA ILE A 566 4.80 11.40 -26.94
C ILE A 566 6.25 11.73 -27.28
N GLU A 567 6.54 13.01 -27.41
CA GLU A 567 7.89 13.55 -27.54
C GLU A 567 8.29 14.24 -26.25
N GLY A 568 9.54 14.03 -25.81
CA GLY A 568 10.05 14.59 -24.56
C GLY A 568 9.44 13.96 -23.31
N ARG A 569 9.33 14.74 -22.23
CA ARG A 569 8.81 14.27 -20.95
C ARG A 569 7.27 14.33 -20.94
N PRO A 570 6.56 13.21 -20.67
CA PRO A 570 5.10 13.21 -20.71
C PRO A 570 4.43 14.17 -19.72
N GLY A 571 5.03 14.37 -18.54
CA GLY A 571 4.48 15.27 -17.53
C GLY A 571 4.55 16.76 -17.91
N ALA A 572 5.46 17.14 -18.83
CA ALA A 572 5.67 18.54 -19.20
C ALA A 572 4.49 19.15 -19.98
N SER A 573 3.68 18.31 -20.65
CA SER A 573 2.50 18.75 -21.39
C SER A 573 1.20 18.66 -20.58
N LEU A 574 1.25 18.09 -19.36
CA LEU A 574 0.07 17.98 -18.50
C LEU A 574 -0.23 19.33 -17.84
N PRO A 575 -1.51 19.72 -17.75
CA PRO A 575 -1.89 20.92 -17.00
C PRO A 575 -1.52 20.73 -15.52
N PRO A 576 -1.09 21.81 -14.82
CA PRO A 576 -0.82 21.77 -13.39
C PRO A 576 -2.01 21.20 -12.62
N MET A 577 -1.72 20.35 -11.63
CA MET A 577 -2.75 19.80 -10.76
C MET A 577 -3.34 20.89 -9.85
N ASP A 578 -4.68 20.96 -9.78
CA ASP A 578 -5.37 21.84 -8.84
C ASP A 578 -5.58 21.13 -7.49
N PHE A 579 -4.63 21.33 -6.57
CA PHE A 579 -4.68 20.72 -5.25
C PHE A 579 -5.84 21.25 -4.40
N LYS A 580 -6.27 22.50 -4.62
CA LYS A 580 -7.35 23.11 -3.85
C LYS A 580 -8.69 22.46 -4.23
N ALA A 581 -8.94 22.31 -5.52
CA ALA A 581 -10.13 21.61 -6.00
C ALA A 581 -10.13 20.13 -5.56
N LEU A 582 -8.97 19.47 -5.59
CA LEU A 582 -8.83 18.10 -5.08
C LEU A 582 -9.16 18.01 -3.59
N GLU A 583 -8.60 18.92 -2.77
CA GLU A 583 -8.88 18.98 -1.33
C GLU A 583 -10.37 19.23 -1.04
N GLU A 584 -11.00 20.20 -1.72
CA GLU A 584 -12.43 20.50 -1.59
C GLU A 584 -13.29 19.26 -1.93
N GLY A 585 -12.94 18.53 -3.00
CA GLY A 585 -13.61 17.28 -3.38
C GLY A 585 -13.45 16.16 -2.36
N LEU A 586 -12.26 16.03 -1.76
CA LEU A 586 -12.00 15.07 -0.69
C LEU A 586 -12.80 15.41 0.58
N ARG A 587 -12.87 16.70 0.95
CA ARG A 587 -13.65 17.18 2.10
C ARG A 587 -15.13 16.88 1.92
N ALA A 588 -15.66 17.11 0.72
CA ALA A 588 -17.05 16.78 0.40
C ALA A 588 -17.35 15.26 0.51
N SER A 589 -16.38 14.41 0.16
CA SER A 589 -16.57 12.95 0.11
C SER A 589 -16.29 12.24 1.44
N HIS A 590 -15.39 12.78 2.26
CA HIS A 590 -14.85 12.11 3.45
C HIS A 590 -14.92 12.94 4.74
N GLY A 591 -15.48 14.16 4.69
CA GLY A 591 -15.60 15.08 5.82
C GLY A 591 -14.40 16.02 5.97
N ASP A 592 -14.44 16.91 6.96
CA ASP A 592 -13.48 18.01 7.09
C ASP A 592 -12.08 17.62 7.61
N GLU A 593 -11.86 16.36 7.99
CA GLU A 593 -10.56 15.85 8.44
C GLU A 593 -9.72 15.36 7.25
N ILE A 594 -9.37 16.28 6.34
CA ILE A 594 -8.44 16.05 5.22
C ILE A 594 -7.13 16.78 5.47
N THR A 595 -6.04 16.04 5.34
CA THR A 595 -4.66 16.53 5.53
C THR A 595 -3.92 16.71 4.20
N PRO A 596 -2.81 17.48 4.15
CA PRO A 596 -1.95 17.55 2.96
C PRO A 596 -1.47 16.16 2.49
N GLU A 597 -1.22 15.25 3.43
CA GLU A 597 -0.85 13.85 3.18
C GLU A 597 -1.97 13.08 2.46
N ASP A 598 -3.23 13.30 2.85
CA ASP A 598 -4.39 12.73 2.16
C ASP A 598 -4.50 13.26 0.73
N VAL A 599 -4.35 14.58 0.54
CA VAL A 599 -4.38 15.22 -0.80
C VAL A 599 -3.29 14.63 -1.68
N MET A 600 -2.07 14.45 -1.16
CA MET A 600 -0.97 13.87 -1.94
C MET A 600 -1.16 12.37 -2.22
N SER A 601 -1.75 11.63 -1.28
CA SER A 601 -2.10 10.22 -1.50
C SER A 601 -3.15 10.06 -2.58
N ALA A 602 -4.18 10.91 -2.57
CA ALA A 602 -5.22 10.97 -3.60
C ALA A 602 -4.68 11.44 -4.95
N ALA A 603 -3.76 12.41 -4.97
CA ALA A 603 -3.13 12.90 -6.19
C ALA A 603 -2.30 11.80 -6.89
N MET A 604 -1.52 11.06 -6.11
CA MET A 604 -0.64 10.01 -6.64
C MET A 604 -1.43 8.73 -6.99
N TYR A 605 -2.42 8.38 -6.15
CA TYR A 605 -3.17 7.13 -6.24
C TYR A 605 -4.67 7.31 -5.96
N PRO A 606 -5.44 7.99 -6.84
CA PRO A 606 -6.83 8.38 -6.56
C PRO A 606 -7.72 7.19 -6.16
N LYS A 607 -7.69 6.11 -6.96
CA LYS A 607 -8.50 4.91 -6.72
C LYS A 607 -8.07 4.15 -5.46
N VAL A 608 -6.76 4.03 -5.22
CA VAL A 608 -6.24 3.29 -4.05
C VAL A 608 -6.58 4.04 -2.77
N PHE A 609 -6.43 5.37 -2.80
CA PHE A 609 -6.76 6.21 -1.67
C PHE A 609 -8.26 6.13 -1.34
N GLN A 610 -9.12 6.17 -2.36
CA GLN A 610 -10.56 5.96 -2.17
C GLN A 610 -10.87 4.60 -1.53
N GLU A 611 -10.33 3.50 -2.08
CA GLU A 611 -10.50 2.15 -1.54
C GLU A 611 -9.97 2.05 -0.09
N PHE A 612 -8.85 2.72 0.22
CA PHE A 612 -8.28 2.81 1.57
C PHE A 612 -9.19 3.57 2.55
N LYS A 613 -9.77 4.70 2.14
CA LYS A 613 -10.73 5.46 2.97
C LYS A 613 -12.02 4.67 3.20
N GLU A 614 -12.52 3.96 2.19
CA GLU A 614 -13.67 3.06 2.32
C GLU A 614 -13.38 1.89 3.27
N PHE A 615 -12.19 1.30 3.18
CA PHE A 615 -11.76 0.23 4.08
C PHE A 615 -11.67 0.72 5.52
N THR A 616 -10.95 1.83 5.77
CA THR A 616 -10.75 2.37 7.12
C THR A 616 -12.05 2.90 7.74
N ALA A 617 -13.00 3.37 6.93
CA ALA A 617 -14.34 3.70 7.38
C ALA A 617 -15.08 2.48 7.96
N ASN A 618 -14.88 1.29 7.39
CA ASN A 618 -15.57 0.06 7.79
C ASN A 618 -14.83 -0.76 8.87
N PHE A 619 -13.50 -0.80 8.81
CA PHE A 619 -12.65 -1.70 9.60
C PHE A 619 -11.58 -1.01 10.45
N GLY A 620 -11.24 0.25 10.15
CA GLY A 620 -10.11 0.94 10.77
C GLY A 620 -10.32 1.31 12.24
N PRO A 621 -9.24 1.47 13.03
CA PRO A 621 -7.82 1.43 12.63
C PRO A 621 -7.19 0.03 12.74
N VAL A 622 -6.85 -0.64 11.64
CA VAL A 622 -6.28 -2.02 11.66
C VAL A 622 -4.75 -2.06 11.86
N ASP A 623 -4.10 -0.91 11.78
CA ASP A 623 -2.67 -0.73 11.98
C ASP A 623 -2.23 -0.99 13.44
N CYS A 624 -3.14 -0.92 14.41
CA CYS A 624 -2.86 -1.25 15.80
C CYS A 624 -2.85 -2.76 16.11
N LEU A 625 -3.32 -3.61 15.19
CA LEU A 625 -3.27 -5.06 15.35
C LEU A 625 -1.84 -5.57 15.15
N ASN A 626 -1.44 -6.59 15.89
CA ASN A 626 -0.22 -7.33 15.55
C ASN A 626 -0.39 -8.06 14.21
N THR A 627 0.72 -8.43 13.59
CA THR A 627 0.72 -8.94 12.21
C THR A 627 0.01 -10.27 12.06
N ARG A 628 0.10 -11.17 13.05
CA ARG A 628 -0.62 -12.44 13.01
C ARG A 628 -2.14 -12.23 13.07
N LEU A 629 -2.63 -11.38 13.96
CA LEU A 629 -4.06 -11.07 14.07
C LEU A 629 -4.60 -10.37 12.82
N PHE A 630 -3.78 -9.53 12.18
CA PHE A 630 -4.12 -8.92 10.89
C PHE A 630 -4.27 -9.95 9.77
N LEU A 631 -3.38 -10.97 9.71
CA LEU A 631 -3.35 -11.94 8.60
C LEU A 631 -4.21 -13.19 8.82
N ASP A 632 -4.25 -13.74 10.03
CA ASP A 632 -4.92 -15.03 10.33
C ASP A 632 -6.11 -14.87 11.30
N GLY A 633 -6.29 -13.67 11.86
CA GLY A 633 -7.33 -13.42 12.87
C GLY A 633 -7.05 -14.17 14.20
N PRO A 634 -7.94 -14.02 15.18
CA PRO A 634 -7.85 -14.73 16.44
C PRO A 634 -8.44 -16.13 16.34
N LYS A 635 -7.89 -17.06 17.13
CA LYS A 635 -8.47 -18.39 17.35
C LYS A 635 -9.60 -18.31 18.39
N ILE A 636 -10.51 -19.28 18.35
CA ILE A 636 -11.52 -19.41 19.40
C ILE A 636 -10.83 -19.62 20.75
N ALA A 637 -11.33 -18.91 21.76
CA ALA A 637 -10.80 -18.78 23.12
C ALA A 637 -9.44 -18.06 23.24
N GLU A 638 -8.91 -17.49 22.15
CA GLU A 638 -7.72 -16.64 22.20
C GLU A 638 -8.05 -15.27 22.80
N GLU A 639 -7.22 -14.84 23.75
CA GLU A 639 -7.27 -13.54 24.42
C GLU A 639 -6.03 -12.73 24.05
N PHE A 640 -6.22 -11.45 23.76
CA PHE A 640 -5.15 -10.56 23.32
C PHE A 640 -5.47 -9.10 23.62
N GLU A 641 -4.41 -8.29 23.60
CA GLU A 641 -4.48 -6.85 23.86
C GLU A 641 -4.26 -6.05 22.58
N VAL A 642 -5.01 -4.95 22.43
CA VAL A 642 -4.85 -4.00 21.33
C VAL A 642 -4.77 -2.59 21.90
N GLU A 643 -3.62 -1.94 21.76
CA GLU A 643 -3.43 -0.54 22.16
C GLU A 643 -3.90 0.39 21.03
N LEU A 644 -4.98 1.15 21.26
CA LEU A 644 -5.50 2.11 20.27
C LEU A 644 -4.72 3.43 20.26
N GLU A 645 -4.33 3.86 21.44
CA GLU A 645 -3.56 5.06 21.72
C GLU A 645 -2.97 4.90 23.13
N ARG A 646 -1.93 5.69 23.45
CA ARG A 646 -1.21 5.57 24.72
C ARG A 646 -2.18 5.58 25.91
N GLY A 647 -2.18 4.48 26.66
CA GLY A 647 -3.03 4.29 27.85
C GLY A 647 -4.49 3.87 27.57
N LYS A 648 -4.84 3.53 26.33
CA LYS A 648 -6.14 2.93 25.97
C LYS A 648 -5.97 1.57 25.30
N THR A 649 -6.02 0.53 26.11
CA THR A 649 -5.91 -0.87 25.69
C THR A 649 -7.28 -1.54 25.66
N LEU A 650 -7.52 -2.31 24.60
CA LEU A 650 -8.67 -3.21 24.50
C LEU A 650 -8.22 -4.62 24.84
N HIS A 651 -8.88 -5.26 25.81
CA HIS A 651 -8.76 -6.68 26.07
C HIS A 651 -9.85 -7.40 25.29
N ILE A 652 -9.47 -8.20 24.32
CA ILE A 652 -10.39 -8.87 23.39
C ILE A 652 -10.20 -10.38 23.51
N LYS A 653 -11.32 -11.10 23.58
CA LYS A 653 -11.33 -12.57 23.51
C LYS A 653 -12.33 -13.03 22.46
N ALA A 654 -11.90 -13.87 21.52
CA ALA A 654 -12.82 -14.50 20.56
C ALA A 654 -13.52 -15.68 21.22
N LEU A 655 -14.86 -15.70 21.26
CA LEU A 655 -15.64 -16.67 22.03
C LEU A 655 -16.22 -17.78 21.16
N ALA A 656 -16.88 -17.42 20.06
CA ALA A 656 -17.57 -18.39 19.21
C ALA A 656 -17.83 -17.82 17.81
N LEU A 657 -17.95 -18.73 16.84
CA LEU A 657 -18.45 -18.42 15.50
C LEU A 657 -19.81 -19.12 15.32
N GLY A 658 -20.84 -18.33 15.05
CA GLY A 658 -22.20 -18.81 14.81
C GLY A 658 -22.37 -19.47 13.43
N ASP A 659 -23.49 -20.17 13.30
CA ASP A 659 -23.92 -20.77 12.04
C ASP A 659 -24.29 -19.71 10.99
N LEU A 660 -24.31 -20.15 9.73
CA LEU A 660 -24.75 -19.32 8.61
C LEU A 660 -26.25 -19.06 8.72
N ASN A 661 -26.64 -17.79 8.79
CA ASN A 661 -28.04 -17.40 8.78
C ASN A 661 -28.60 -17.31 7.34
N LYS A 662 -29.92 -17.16 7.21
CA LYS A 662 -30.62 -17.05 5.91
C LYS A 662 -30.15 -15.88 5.04
N ALA A 663 -29.57 -14.84 5.65
CA ALA A 663 -29.02 -13.69 4.94
C ALA A 663 -27.57 -13.91 4.47
N GLY A 664 -27.02 -15.13 4.62
CA GLY A 664 -25.65 -15.44 4.25
C GLY A 664 -24.61 -14.84 5.21
N GLN A 665 -24.99 -14.57 6.46
CA GLN A 665 -24.12 -13.99 7.48
C GLN A 665 -23.88 -14.95 8.64
N ARG A 666 -22.71 -14.86 9.26
CA ARG A 666 -22.36 -15.52 10.52
C ARG A 666 -22.25 -14.47 11.62
N GLU A 667 -22.74 -14.80 12.80
CA GLU A 667 -22.53 -13.97 13.99
C GLU A 667 -21.24 -14.40 14.69
N VAL A 668 -20.30 -13.47 14.91
CA VAL A 668 -19.05 -13.73 15.63
C VAL A 668 -19.14 -13.09 17.01
N PHE A 669 -18.88 -13.88 18.06
CA PHE A 669 -18.97 -13.44 19.44
C PHE A 669 -17.58 -13.14 20.01
N PHE A 670 -17.47 -11.99 20.65
CA PHE A 670 -16.26 -11.52 21.32
C PHE A 670 -16.59 -11.10 22.76
N GLU A 671 -15.62 -11.22 23.65
CA GLU A 671 -15.58 -10.45 24.89
C GLU A 671 -14.67 -9.24 24.66
N LEU A 672 -15.13 -8.03 24.99
CA LEU A 672 -14.35 -6.80 24.91
C LEU A 672 -14.40 -6.12 26.28
N ASN A 673 -13.27 -6.05 26.98
CA ASN A 673 -13.16 -5.50 28.34
C ASN A 673 -14.23 -6.08 29.30
N GLY A 674 -14.41 -7.40 29.28
CA GLY A 674 -15.40 -8.11 30.10
C GLY A 674 -16.85 -8.02 29.60
N GLN A 675 -17.12 -7.35 28.47
CA GLN A 675 -18.47 -7.21 27.91
C GLN A 675 -18.63 -8.07 26.66
N LEU A 676 -19.69 -8.88 26.61
CA LEU A 676 -20.06 -9.63 25.42
C LEU A 676 -20.44 -8.66 24.28
N ARG A 677 -19.84 -8.88 23.12
CA ARG A 677 -20.11 -8.18 21.86
C ARG A 677 -20.32 -9.22 20.76
N SER A 678 -21.17 -8.90 19.79
CA SER A 678 -21.26 -9.67 18.57
C SER A 678 -21.15 -8.78 17.34
N VAL A 679 -20.70 -9.39 16.24
CA VAL A 679 -20.65 -8.77 14.91
C VAL A 679 -21.23 -9.73 13.88
N LEU A 680 -22.10 -9.22 13.02
CA LEU A 680 -22.64 -9.98 11.89
C LEU A 680 -21.73 -9.78 10.68
N VAL A 681 -21.19 -10.88 10.16
CA VAL A 681 -20.22 -10.91 9.09
C VAL A 681 -20.79 -11.68 7.91
N LYS A 682 -20.78 -11.10 6.71
CA LYS A 682 -21.17 -11.82 5.49
C LYS A 682 -20.13 -12.90 5.16
N ASP A 683 -20.60 -14.13 4.93
CA ASP A 683 -19.77 -15.25 4.48
C ASP A 683 -19.72 -15.25 2.95
N THR A 684 -18.66 -14.66 2.41
CA THR A 684 -18.50 -14.44 0.97
C THR A 684 -18.31 -15.74 0.18
N VAL A 685 -17.85 -16.82 0.84
CA VAL A 685 -17.67 -18.13 0.22
C VAL A 685 -19.03 -18.81 0.12
N ALA A 686 -19.77 -18.90 1.22
CA ALA A 686 -21.10 -19.49 1.24
C ALA A 686 -22.06 -18.74 0.31
N MET A 687 -21.97 -17.41 0.24
CA MET A 687 -22.79 -16.60 -0.66
C MET A 687 -22.56 -16.88 -2.15
N LYS A 688 -21.39 -17.38 -2.57
CA LYS A 688 -21.16 -17.79 -3.97
C LYS A 688 -21.97 -19.02 -4.36
N GLU A 689 -22.31 -19.86 -3.38
CA GLU A 689 -23.15 -21.05 -3.57
C GLU A 689 -24.65 -20.72 -3.40
N MET A 690 -24.98 -19.61 -2.73
CA MET A 690 -26.35 -19.12 -2.56
C MET A 690 -26.82 -18.32 -3.79
N LYS A 691 -27.82 -18.84 -4.51
CA LYS A 691 -28.50 -18.08 -5.57
C LYS A 691 -29.49 -17.10 -4.94
N PHE A 692 -29.12 -15.82 -4.85
CA PHE A 692 -30.05 -14.74 -4.51
C PHE A 692 -30.68 -14.19 -5.79
N HIS A 693 -32.00 -14.28 -5.89
CA HIS A 693 -32.74 -13.67 -6.99
C HIS A 693 -33.06 -12.21 -6.63
N PRO A 694 -32.84 -11.24 -7.54
CA PRO A 694 -33.27 -9.85 -7.34
C PRO A 694 -34.77 -9.82 -7.04
N LYS A 695 -35.27 -8.88 -6.23
CA LYS A 695 -36.72 -8.72 -6.00
C LYS A 695 -37.32 -7.71 -6.97
N ALA A 696 -38.53 -7.96 -7.45
CA ALA A 696 -39.28 -7.03 -8.29
C ALA A 696 -39.73 -5.80 -7.48
N GLN A 697 -39.47 -4.61 -8.00
CA GLN A 697 -39.89 -3.37 -7.39
C GLN A 697 -41.37 -3.11 -7.68
N LYS A 698 -42.19 -3.07 -6.62
CA LYS A 698 -43.65 -2.85 -6.75
C LYS A 698 -44.03 -1.51 -7.39
N SER A 699 -43.12 -0.54 -7.39
CA SER A 699 -43.29 0.75 -8.07
C SER A 699 -43.15 0.69 -9.59
N ILE A 700 -42.58 -0.38 -10.15
CA ILE A 700 -42.30 -0.53 -11.59
C ILE A 700 -43.17 -1.66 -12.14
N LYS A 701 -44.22 -1.32 -12.89
CA LYS A 701 -45.18 -2.30 -13.44
C LYS A 701 -44.55 -3.32 -14.41
N GLY A 702 -43.48 -2.94 -15.10
CA GLY A 702 -42.73 -3.81 -16.01
C GLY A 702 -41.85 -4.85 -15.32
N GLN A 703 -41.62 -4.76 -14.00
CA GLN A 703 -40.88 -5.77 -13.25
C GLN A 703 -41.83 -6.84 -12.70
N VAL A 704 -41.77 -8.03 -13.29
CA VAL A 704 -42.67 -9.14 -12.91
C VAL A 704 -41.97 -9.99 -11.86
N GLY A 705 -42.48 -9.97 -10.63
CA GLY A 705 -42.01 -10.79 -9.52
C GLY A 705 -42.76 -12.11 -9.38
N ALA A 706 -42.16 -13.08 -8.69
CA ALA A 706 -42.76 -14.35 -8.37
C ALA A 706 -43.89 -14.15 -7.34
N PRO A 707 -45.13 -14.55 -7.67
CA PRO A 707 -46.29 -14.31 -6.79
C PRO A 707 -46.24 -15.14 -5.50
N MET A 708 -45.43 -16.20 -5.48
CA MET A 708 -45.25 -17.09 -4.34
C MET A 708 -43.92 -17.85 -4.47
N PRO A 709 -43.34 -18.35 -3.36
CA PRO A 709 -42.21 -19.25 -3.43
C PRO A 709 -42.54 -20.53 -4.21
N GLY A 710 -41.65 -20.96 -5.10
CA GLY A 710 -41.89 -22.10 -5.98
C GLY A 710 -40.74 -22.34 -6.96
N LYS A 711 -40.83 -23.40 -7.75
CA LYS A 711 -39.82 -23.79 -8.74
C LYS A 711 -40.34 -23.52 -10.16
N VAL A 712 -39.55 -22.86 -11.00
CA VAL A 712 -39.89 -22.61 -12.41
C VAL A 712 -39.88 -23.95 -13.17
N LEU A 713 -41.02 -24.32 -13.75
CA LEU A 713 -41.12 -25.49 -14.61
C LEU A 713 -40.73 -25.16 -16.05
N GLU A 714 -41.24 -24.02 -16.54
CA GLU A 714 -41.10 -23.62 -17.93
C GLU A 714 -41.10 -22.09 -18.03
N VAL A 715 -40.25 -21.55 -18.90
CA VAL A 715 -40.26 -20.14 -19.29
C VAL A 715 -40.76 -20.06 -20.73
N LYS A 716 -41.78 -19.24 -20.98
CA LYS A 716 -42.53 -19.19 -22.25
C LYS A 716 -42.13 -18.04 -23.18
N VAL A 717 -41.23 -17.17 -22.73
CA VAL A 717 -40.80 -15.98 -23.46
C VAL A 717 -39.29 -15.80 -23.34
N GLU A 718 -38.68 -15.16 -24.33
CA GLU A 718 -37.26 -14.82 -24.36
C GLU A 718 -37.06 -13.30 -24.43
N ALA A 719 -35.85 -12.83 -24.10
CA ALA A 719 -35.51 -11.42 -24.24
C ALA A 719 -35.67 -10.96 -25.71
N GLY A 720 -36.33 -9.82 -25.92
CA GLY A 720 -36.75 -9.30 -27.22
C GLY A 720 -38.16 -9.71 -27.66
N SER A 721 -38.83 -10.61 -26.94
CA SER A 721 -40.22 -11.01 -27.25
C SER A 721 -41.21 -9.88 -26.99
N LYS A 722 -42.13 -9.64 -27.93
CA LYS A 722 -43.30 -8.78 -27.68
C LYS A 722 -44.35 -9.56 -26.91
N VAL A 723 -44.86 -8.97 -25.84
CA VAL A 723 -45.88 -9.59 -24.97
C VAL A 723 -47.09 -8.68 -24.82
N GLU A 724 -48.27 -9.28 -24.84
CA GLU A 724 -49.53 -8.59 -24.54
C GLU A 724 -49.87 -8.68 -23.05
N LYS A 725 -50.66 -7.73 -22.55
CA LYS A 725 -51.17 -7.78 -21.19
C LYS A 725 -52.01 -9.05 -20.99
N GLY A 726 -51.67 -9.84 -19.97
CA GLY A 726 -52.31 -11.12 -19.67
C GLY A 726 -51.66 -12.33 -20.35
N GLN A 727 -50.67 -12.13 -21.21
CA GLN A 727 -49.96 -13.22 -21.86
C GLN A 727 -49.14 -14.04 -20.83
N PRO A 728 -49.18 -15.39 -20.90
CA PRO A 728 -48.35 -16.26 -20.06
C PRO A 728 -46.85 -16.05 -20.28
N LEU A 729 -46.10 -15.91 -19.19
CA LEU A 729 -44.66 -15.64 -19.20
C LEU A 729 -43.84 -16.84 -18.70
N CYS A 730 -44.26 -17.47 -17.60
CA CYS A 730 -43.66 -18.70 -17.09
C CYS A 730 -44.66 -19.51 -16.27
N VAL A 731 -44.29 -20.75 -15.93
CA VAL A 731 -45.06 -21.63 -15.05
C VAL A 731 -44.22 -21.95 -13.82
N LEU A 732 -44.78 -21.70 -12.64
CA LEU A 732 -44.19 -22.03 -11.35
C LEU A 732 -44.89 -23.26 -10.75
N SER A 733 -44.15 -24.12 -10.07
CA SER A 733 -44.66 -25.21 -9.26
C SER A 733 -44.38 -24.95 -7.78
N ALA A 734 -45.42 -24.96 -6.97
CA ALA A 734 -45.31 -24.88 -5.52
C ALA A 734 -46.25 -25.91 -4.90
N MET A 735 -45.72 -26.80 -4.04
CA MET A 735 -46.51 -27.84 -3.37
C MET A 735 -47.37 -28.70 -4.33
N LYS A 736 -46.82 -29.05 -5.50
CA LYS A 736 -47.50 -29.80 -6.60
C LYS A 736 -48.64 -29.04 -7.30
N MET A 737 -48.80 -27.75 -7.04
CA MET A 737 -49.70 -26.87 -7.77
C MET A 737 -48.91 -26.04 -8.79
N GLU A 738 -49.39 -26.03 -10.04
CA GLU A 738 -48.82 -25.22 -11.10
C GLU A 738 -49.55 -23.88 -11.20
N THR A 739 -48.79 -22.78 -11.22
CA THR A 739 -49.29 -21.42 -11.34
C THR A 739 -48.65 -20.75 -12.54
N VAL A 740 -49.48 -20.26 -13.46
CA VAL A 740 -49.01 -19.50 -14.62
C VAL A 740 -48.85 -18.03 -14.22
N VAL A 741 -47.64 -17.48 -14.41
CA VAL A 741 -47.37 -16.06 -14.21
C VAL A 741 -47.62 -15.32 -15.52
N ASN A 742 -48.52 -14.33 -15.49
CA ASN A 742 -48.96 -13.59 -16.66
C ASN A 742 -48.39 -12.16 -16.68
N SER A 743 -48.27 -11.59 -17.87
CA SER A 743 -47.79 -10.23 -18.06
C SER A 743 -48.77 -9.18 -17.51
N PRO A 744 -48.34 -8.25 -16.64
CA PRO A 744 -49.21 -7.18 -16.14
C PRO A 744 -49.41 -6.02 -17.14
N VAL A 745 -48.52 -5.90 -18.13
CA VAL A 745 -48.48 -4.82 -19.13
C VAL A 745 -48.22 -5.38 -20.54
N ALA A 746 -48.47 -4.60 -21.58
CA ALA A 746 -48.01 -4.92 -22.93
C ALA A 746 -46.66 -4.23 -23.16
N GLY A 747 -45.75 -4.86 -23.91
CA GLY A 747 -44.41 -4.31 -24.15
C GLY A 747 -43.44 -5.33 -24.72
N THR A 748 -42.15 -5.02 -24.66
CA THR A 748 -41.06 -5.92 -25.09
C THR A 748 -40.30 -6.43 -23.87
N VAL A 749 -40.07 -7.74 -23.78
CA VAL A 749 -39.29 -8.36 -22.71
C VAL A 749 -37.84 -7.90 -22.83
N LYS A 750 -37.36 -7.11 -21.88
CA LYS A 750 -35.98 -6.60 -21.84
C LYS A 750 -34.99 -7.65 -21.35
N ALA A 751 -35.37 -8.37 -20.30
CA ALA A 751 -34.53 -9.39 -19.69
C ALA A 751 -35.37 -10.47 -19.00
N VAL A 752 -34.89 -11.71 -19.04
CA VAL A 752 -35.43 -12.84 -18.29
C VAL A 752 -34.37 -13.27 -17.28
N HIS A 753 -34.73 -13.31 -15.99
CA HIS A 753 -33.80 -13.50 -14.88
C HIS A 753 -33.82 -14.92 -14.30
N VAL A 754 -34.60 -15.82 -14.91
CA VAL A 754 -34.84 -17.19 -14.43
C VAL A 754 -34.77 -18.20 -15.57
N THR A 755 -34.39 -19.44 -15.25
CA THR A 755 -34.44 -20.58 -16.17
C THR A 755 -35.39 -21.66 -15.64
N ALA A 756 -35.74 -22.65 -16.47
CA ALA A 756 -36.34 -23.88 -15.96
C ALA A 756 -35.49 -24.45 -14.81
N ASP A 757 -36.17 -25.07 -13.85
CA ASP A 757 -35.65 -25.58 -12.58
C ASP A 757 -35.15 -24.56 -11.54
N THR A 758 -35.27 -23.26 -11.82
CA THR A 758 -34.91 -22.21 -10.85
C THR A 758 -35.88 -22.20 -9.66
N SER A 759 -35.37 -22.18 -8.43
CA SER A 759 -36.19 -22.03 -7.22
C SER A 759 -36.27 -20.55 -6.84
N LEU A 760 -37.49 -20.06 -6.66
CA LEU A 760 -37.81 -18.67 -6.36
C LEU A 760 -38.49 -18.55 -5.00
N GLU A 761 -38.23 -17.45 -4.33
CA GLU A 761 -39.01 -16.93 -3.22
C GLU A 761 -40.06 -15.92 -3.70
N GLY A 762 -40.97 -15.52 -2.81
CA GLY A 762 -41.94 -14.46 -3.12
C GLY A 762 -41.23 -13.14 -3.48
N ASP A 763 -41.80 -12.44 -4.45
CA ASP A 763 -41.30 -11.20 -5.06
C ASP A 763 -39.98 -11.34 -5.83
N ASP A 764 -39.40 -12.54 -6.01
CA ASP A 764 -38.21 -12.71 -6.87
C ASP A 764 -38.51 -12.32 -8.32
N LEU A 765 -37.66 -11.50 -8.91
CA LEU A 765 -37.78 -10.95 -10.24
C LEU A 765 -37.64 -12.08 -11.27
N ILE A 766 -38.70 -12.29 -12.03
CA ILE A 766 -38.77 -13.27 -13.11
C ILE A 766 -38.29 -12.63 -14.41
N LEU A 767 -38.77 -11.42 -14.72
CA LEU A 767 -38.47 -10.72 -15.97
C LEU A 767 -38.79 -9.22 -15.90
N GLU A 768 -38.22 -8.49 -16.86
CA GLU A 768 -38.43 -7.06 -17.09
C GLU A 768 -39.11 -6.83 -18.44
N ILE A 769 -40.14 -5.98 -18.46
CA ILE A 769 -40.86 -5.56 -19.65
C ILE A 769 -40.73 -4.05 -19.79
N GLU A 770 -40.33 -3.62 -20.97
CA GLU A 770 -40.30 -2.22 -21.39
C GLU A 770 -41.57 -1.95 -22.22
N GLU A 771 -42.40 -0.99 -21.80
CA GLU A 771 -43.68 -0.66 -22.47
C GLU A 771 -43.49 -0.11 -23.89
#